data_AF-A0A3A0G917-F1
#
_entry.id   AF-A0A3A0G917-F1
#
_cell.length_a   1.000
_cell.length_b   1.000
_cell.length_c   1.000
_cell.angle_alpha   90.00
_cell.angle_beta   90.00
_cell.angle_gamma   90.00
#
_symmetry.space_group_name_H-M   'P 1'
#
loop_
_entity.id
_entity.type
_entity.pdbx_description
1 polymer ?
#
loop_
_entity_poly.entity_id
_entity_poly.type
_entity_poly.pdbx_seq_one_letter_code
_entity_poly.pdbx_strand_id
1 'polypeptide(L)'
;MCVWRVSLFILLGSFLPAILCDSVSAQIYVDSDSAGANDGTSWENAFTNLQSALLASQAGAEIWVSAGTYKPDSGSGNRDATFQMKSGVALYGGFSGGETALDQRNPSLNETILSGDLNGDDGSYAWDYYIGYSNIGENSKHIITALNTNSQTILDGFTVIGGNAEGSVDGGGGLYINSGSPVIRNCKFSYNRARGANTGGGAILIVGSNPTITSTMFYRNKSYYREPGPGGGYIGRSVAGAIYNSNSSPQIQGCTFLQNKGDGAGVYNTAGSSPLIASSLFEQNAGSGAITNLSNSNPVIIDSTFIANSGRNWDETSGYANYGAAIYNSNSSPQIVGSSFEGNFATDGGAIYNLSSNTSIERCIFSRNQASGWGGAVLNGNGSRPTIENSILHHNVSRYGGAIYNNGSVPTIINSVIAHNVAIGAGITLGGGVYNTSSGGSIIWNSILWGNQDDDGTVESSQIVAGMAVSIKHSIIQGLTGTLNGDPNFGSDPLFVDADQDDFHIEPGSPAIDSGSLVLAPATDMDGNVRPYGAHVDIGAYELIYDLPPTPVPTATSTFTSTPTATPIHTPTGTPTRTATPTLTATATIAATPSSTATPIATATSSATPTISPTPTGTATPIVTPTTEPSPTATPRPIDPDCDLECCQCEAIDVSETKSLIAIALRKMANFIARLGRGNISRTASRRVNNKVKRIARSAAKLAATQQEVLKKLPKFMVTCVLAAEKPPIVPSEGELIANAGDKMVQLTDRLLLLGHRAGSTKRKAAEKAIKLNQQIRALLAKIPFGSRDCPIP
;
A
#
# COMPACT_ATOMS: atom_id res chain seq x y z
N MET A 1 8.59 13.01 66.05
CA MET A 1 7.50 12.99 67.06
C MET A 1 7.86 13.94 68.19
N CYS A 2 7.00 14.90 68.52
CA CYS A 2 6.88 15.45 69.87
C CYS A 2 5.53 16.16 69.95
N VAL A 3 4.78 15.99 71.05
CA VAL A 3 3.38 16.43 71.16
C VAL A 3 3.24 17.36 72.36
N TRP A 4 2.64 18.53 72.14
CA TRP A 4 1.97 19.31 73.18
C TRP A 4 0.63 19.84 72.67
N ARG A 5 -0.30 20.10 73.60
CA ARG A 5 -1.72 20.39 73.37
C ARG A 5 -2.05 21.86 73.72
N VAL A 6 -3.34 22.18 73.51
CA VAL A 6 -4.21 23.09 74.28
C VAL A 6 -4.49 24.45 73.62
N SER A 7 -5.75 24.88 73.77
CA SER A 7 -6.35 26.22 73.51
C SER A 7 -6.74 26.59 72.07
N LEU A 8 -7.87 27.29 71.81
CA LEU A 8 -9.07 27.54 72.65
C LEU A 8 -10.20 28.21 71.80
N PHE A 9 -11.46 27.77 71.94
CA PHE A 9 -12.73 28.47 71.54
C PHE A 9 -12.90 28.95 70.07
N ILE A 10 -14.08 29.35 69.58
CA ILE A 10 -15.45 28.77 69.63
C ILE A 10 -16.26 29.39 68.45
N LEU A 11 -17.41 28.82 68.07
CA LEU A 11 -18.42 29.30 67.10
C LEU A 11 -18.04 30.42 66.10
N LEU A 12 -18.06 30.06 64.81
CA LEU A 12 -18.90 30.76 63.83
C LEU A 12 -19.37 29.76 62.78
N GLY A 13 -20.68 29.52 62.73
CA GLY A 13 -21.30 28.56 61.82
C GLY A 13 -21.46 29.15 60.42
N SER A 14 -20.40 29.12 59.62
CA SER A 14 -20.52 29.43 58.19
C SER A 14 -21.28 28.31 57.48
N PHE A 15 -22.31 28.70 56.72
CA PHE A 15 -22.78 27.90 55.61
C PHE A 15 -21.64 27.81 54.58
N LEU A 16 -20.83 26.76 54.67
CA LEU A 16 -20.20 26.23 53.47
C LEU A 16 -21.35 25.76 52.57
N PRO A 17 -21.54 26.33 51.36
CA PRO A 17 -22.31 25.60 50.37
C PRO A 17 -21.60 24.26 50.20
N ALA A 18 -22.34 23.17 50.27
CA ALA A 18 -21.85 21.93 49.69
C ALA A 18 -21.63 22.24 48.20
N ILE A 19 -20.37 22.40 47.80
CA ILE A 19 -20.00 22.31 46.41
C ILE A 19 -20.31 20.86 46.05
N LEU A 20 -21.51 20.65 45.51
CA LEU A 20 -21.80 19.52 44.67
C LEU A 20 -20.69 19.56 43.62
N CYS A 21 -19.75 18.62 43.75
CA CYS A 21 -18.93 18.24 42.62
C CYS A 21 -19.89 17.52 41.69
N ASP A 22 -20.61 18.31 40.89
CA ASP A 22 -21.52 17.78 39.89
C ASP A 22 -20.72 16.77 39.09
N SER A 23 -21.20 15.53 39.08
CA SER A 23 -20.56 14.45 38.35
C SER A 23 -20.76 14.73 36.87
N VAL A 24 -19.86 15.55 36.31
CA VAL A 24 -19.81 15.90 34.89
C VAL A 24 -19.94 14.61 34.12
N SER A 25 -21.02 14.49 33.35
CA SER A 25 -21.37 13.22 32.73
C SER A 25 -20.20 12.71 31.90
N ALA A 26 -19.82 11.45 32.10
CA ALA A 26 -18.82 10.78 31.27
C ALA A 26 -19.32 10.60 29.82
N GLN A 27 -20.59 10.92 29.56
CA GLN A 27 -21.27 10.79 28.28
C GLN A 27 -22.10 12.06 28.03
N ILE A 28 -21.83 12.76 26.93
CA ILE A 28 -22.48 14.01 26.55
C ILE A 28 -23.12 13.82 25.18
N TYR A 29 -24.41 14.15 25.06
CA TYR A 29 -25.18 13.96 23.84
C TYR A 29 -25.21 15.22 22.97
N VAL A 30 -25.13 15.03 21.65
CA VAL A 30 -25.15 16.09 20.63
C VAL A 30 -26.10 15.68 19.49
N ASP A 31 -27.09 16.53 19.22
CA ASP A 31 -28.07 16.32 18.16
C ASP A 31 -28.55 17.67 17.63
N SER A 32 -28.37 17.93 16.33
CA SER A 32 -28.73 19.22 15.70
C SER A 32 -30.21 19.54 15.77
N ASP A 33 -31.04 18.49 15.85
CA ASP A 33 -32.50 18.59 15.74
C ASP A 33 -33.17 18.53 17.14
N SER A 34 -32.37 18.45 18.20
CA SER A 34 -32.79 18.51 19.61
C SER A 34 -33.56 19.78 19.95
N ALA A 35 -34.66 19.63 20.70
CA ALA A 35 -35.54 20.72 21.12
C ALA A 35 -35.71 20.85 22.65
N GLY A 36 -34.98 20.05 23.44
CA GLY A 36 -35.03 20.06 24.90
C GLY A 36 -34.10 21.11 25.54
N ALA A 37 -33.53 20.79 26.71
CA ALA A 37 -32.79 21.74 27.52
C ALA A 37 -31.45 22.24 26.92
N ASN A 38 -30.93 21.57 25.88
CA ASN A 38 -29.65 21.90 25.22
C ASN A 38 -28.47 21.93 26.23
N ASP A 39 -28.43 20.91 27.10
CA ASP A 39 -27.43 20.72 28.17
C ASP A 39 -26.59 19.43 28.01
N GLY A 40 -26.92 18.58 27.04
CA GLY A 40 -26.20 17.35 26.73
C GLY A 40 -26.44 16.18 27.69
N THR A 41 -27.42 16.25 28.60
CA THR A 41 -27.70 15.20 29.61
C THR A 41 -28.37 13.93 29.08
N SER A 42 -29.06 14.03 27.93
CA SER A 42 -29.76 12.94 27.25
C SER A 42 -29.89 13.27 25.76
N TRP A 43 -30.39 12.34 24.93
CA TRP A 43 -30.77 12.66 23.54
C TRP A 43 -31.85 13.76 23.47
N GLU A 44 -32.87 13.73 24.36
CA GLU A 44 -33.93 14.75 24.41
C GLU A 44 -33.37 16.16 24.74
N ASN A 45 -32.36 16.23 25.60
CA ASN A 45 -31.70 17.48 26.02
C ASN A 45 -30.35 17.73 25.30
N ALA A 46 -30.08 17.01 24.20
CA ALA A 46 -28.77 17.01 23.56
C ALA A 46 -28.35 18.42 23.10
N PHE A 47 -27.05 18.67 23.07
CA PHE A 47 -26.51 19.93 22.54
C PHE A 47 -26.77 20.03 21.03
N THR A 48 -27.41 21.13 20.59
CA THR A 48 -27.61 21.42 19.15
C THR A 48 -26.35 21.90 18.45
N ASN A 49 -25.24 22.10 19.18
CA ASN A 49 -23.95 22.48 18.63
C ASN A 49 -22.79 21.69 19.28
N LEU A 50 -22.02 20.98 18.45
CA LEU A 50 -20.89 20.17 18.88
C LEU A 50 -19.77 20.98 19.57
N GLN A 51 -19.55 22.25 19.21
CA GLN A 51 -18.54 23.08 19.86
C GLN A 51 -18.98 23.50 21.28
N SER A 52 -20.29 23.64 21.54
CA SER A 52 -20.81 23.81 22.91
C SER A 52 -20.53 22.58 23.78
N ALA A 53 -20.78 21.37 23.26
CA ALA A 53 -20.48 20.12 23.95
C ALA A 53 -18.98 19.96 24.23
N LEU A 54 -18.12 20.26 23.25
CA LEU A 54 -16.67 20.30 23.42
C LEU A 54 -16.22 21.28 24.52
N LEU A 55 -16.85 22.46 24.63
CA LEU A 55 -16.55 23.42 25.70
C LEU A 55 -16.96 22.89 27.08
N ALA A 56 -18.15 22.30 27.19
CA ALA A 56 -18.70 21.73 28.43
C ALA A 56 -17.95 20.47 28.93
N SER A 57 -17.44 19.64 28.02
CA SER A 57 -16.74 18.39 28.31
C SER A 57 -15.50 18.55 29.21
N GLN A 58 -15.06 17.46 29.86
CA GLN A 58 -13.77 17.39 30.55
C GLN A 58 -13.02 16.12 30.15
N ALA A 59 -11.71 16.06 30.41
CA ALA A 59 -10.90 14.88 30.08
C ALA A 59 -11.49 13.61 30.76
N GLY A 60 -11.69 12.55 29.98
CA GLY A 60 -12.43 11.35 30.38
C GLY A 60 -13.89 11.32 29.90
N ALA A 61 -14.42 12.40 29.32
CA ALA A 61 -15.76 12.41 28.74
C ALA A 61 -15.79 11.88 27.29
N GLU A 62 -16.87 11.18 26.98
CA GLU A 62 -17.30 10.81 25.64
C GLU A 62 -18.37 11.80 25.14
N ILE A 63 -18.29 12.20 23.87
CA ILE A 63 -19.28 13.02 23.18
C ILE A 63 -19.90 12.17 22.08
N TRP A 64 -21.20 11.89 22.21
CA TRP A 64 -21.99 11.04 21.32
C TRP A 64 -22.83 11.91 20.39
N VAL A 65 -22.64 11.77 19.08
CA VAL A 65 -23.18 12.70 18.08
C VAL A 65 -24.12 11.97 17.09
N SER A 66 -25.34 12.47 16.94
CA SER A 66 -26.35 11.90 16.02
C SER A 66 -25.94 12.03 14.53
N ALA A 67 -26.67 11.35 13.66
CA ALA A 67 -26.64 11.58 12.21
C ALA A 67 -27.10 13.01 11.91
N GLY A 68 -26.35 13.73 11.07
CA GLY A 68 -26.61 15.15 10.83
C GLY A 68 -25.39 15.86 10.25
N THR A 69 -25.54 17.15 9.94
CA THR A 69 -24.46 17.99 9.40
C THR A 69 -24.12 19.13 10.35
N TYR A 70 -22.97 19.02 11.00
CA TYR A 70 -22.48 19.95 12.00
C TYR A 70 -21.45 20.89 11.37
N LYS A 71 -21.68 22.20 11.52
CA LYS A 71 -20.80 23.26 11.01
C LYS A 71 -20.07 23.94 12.18
N PRO A 72 -18.77 24.27 12.06
CA PRO A 72 -18.04 24.93 13.14
C PRO A 72 -18.51 26.35 13.46
N ASP A 73 -18.99 27.08 12.45
CA ASP A 73 -19.57 28.42 12.60
C ASP A 73 -21.09 28.36 12.78
N SER A 74 -21.62 29.21 13.67
CA SER A 74 -23.05 29.32 13.96
C SER A 74 -23.75 30.40 13.12
N GLY A 75 -23.37 30.55 11.85
CA GLY A 75 -23.98 31.51 10.91
C GLY A 75 -23.40 32.94 10.96
N SER A 76 -22.16 33.12 11.42
CA SER A 76 -21.45 34.41 11.34
C SER A 76 -20.58 34.56 10.08
N GLY A 77 -20.36 33.47 9.33
CA GLY A 77 -19.44 33.42 8.19
C GLY A 77 -17.97 33.31 8.61
N ASN A 78 -17.69 32.96 9.86
CA ASN A 78 -16.33 32.91 10.39
C ASN A 78 -15.56 31.68 9.89
N ARG A 79 -14.76 31.85 8.84
CA ARG A 79 -13.88 30.83 8.26
C ARG A 79 -12.81 30.28 9.21
N ASP A 80 -12.51 31.00 10.30
CA ASP A 80 -11.58 30.59 11.35
C ASP A 80 -12.28 29.85 12.51
N ALA A 81 -13.61 29.66 12.45
CA ALA A 81 -14.32 28.76 13.34
C ALA A 81 -13.98 27.29 13.00
N THR A 82 -13.78 26.49 14.04
CA THR A 82 -13.30 25.11 13.95
C THR A 82 -13.78 24.30 15.15
N PHE A 83 -13.95 22.99 15.01
CA PHE A 83 -14.19 22.08 16.13
C PHE A 83 -12.87 21.81 16.87
N GLN A 84 -12.63 22.59 17.94
CA GLN A 84 -11.43 22.45 18.77
C GLN A 84 -11.56 21.22 19.67
N MET A 85 -10.90 20.13 19.29
CA MET A 85 -10.81 18.92 20.12
C MET A 85 -10.12 19.21 21.45
N LYS A 86 -10.59 18.56 22.52
CA LYS A 86 -10.09 18.74 23.88
C LYS A 86 -9.21 17.55 24.27
N SER A 87 -8.12 17.82 25.02
CA SER A 87 -7.16 16.78 25.42
C SER A 87 -7.84 15.76 26.34
N GLY A 88 -7.83 14.48 25.96
CA GLY A 88 -8.49 13.40 26.70
C GLY A 88 -10.01 13.30 26.53
N VAL A 89 -10.61 13.88 25.48
CA VAL A 89 -12.05 13.77 25.18
C VAL A 89 -12.28 12.95 23.92
N ALA A 90 -13.19 11.98 23.99
CA ALA A 90 -13.53 11.09 22.87
C ALA A 90 -14.78 11.59 22.14
N LEU A 91 -14.74 11.66 20.82
CA LEU A 91 -15.88 12.00 19.96
C LEU A 91 -16.29 10.76 19.16
N TYR A 92 -17.58 10.46 19.15
CA TYR A 92 -18.17 9.33 18.45
C TYR A 92 -19.36 9.76 17.59
N GLY A 93 -19.24 9.58 16.27
CA GLY A 93 -20.34 9.68 15.31
C GLY A 93 -20.97 8.31 15.02
N GLY A 94 -22.14 8.31 14.39
CA GLY A 94 -22.86 7.09 13.99
C GLY A 94 -24.12 6.75 14.79
N PHE A 95 -24.66 7.69 15.57
CA PHE A 95 -25.88 7.51 16.37
C PHE A 95 -27.15 7.96 15.62
N SER A 96 -28.29 7.35 15.92
CA SER A 96 -29.61 7.74 15.42
C SER A 96 -30.38 8.66 16.37
N GLY A 97 -29.90 8.82 17.61
CA GLY A 97 -30.54 9.66 18.63
C GLY A 97 -31.38 8.88 19.65
N GLY A 98 -31.15 7.57 19.78
CA GLY A 98 -31.89 6.69 20.70
C GLY A 98 -31.04 5.64 21.42
N GLU A 99 -29.75 5.57 21.12
CA GLU A 99 -28.83 4.55 21.63
C GLU A 99 -28.47 4.75 23.11
N THR A 100 -28.32 3.64 23.81
CA THR A 100 -27.91 3.56 25.23
C THR A 100 -26.51 2.96 25.43
N ALA A 101 -25.90 2.38 24.39
CA ALA A 101 -24.56 1.78 24.44
C ALA A 101 -23.72 2.12 23.19
N LEU A 102 -22.40 2.22 23.35
CA LEU A 102 -21.47 2.73 22.33
C LEU A 102 -21.34 1.81 21.10
N ASP A 103 -21.70 0.55 21.25
CA ASP A 103 -21.72 -0.53 20.25
C ASP A 103 -23.02 -0.59 19.44
N GLN A 104 -24.08 0.12 19.86
CA GLN A 104 -25.34 0.24 19.09
C GLN A 104 -25.22 1.20 17.89
N ARG A 105 -24.11 1.95 17.78
CA ARG A 105 -23.81 2.84 16.65
C ARG A 105 -23.80 2.11 15.32
N ASN A 106 -24.29 2.78 14.28
CA ASN A 106 -24.07 2.37 12.89
C ASN A 106 -23.61 3.55 12.02
N PRO A 107 -22.29 3.88 12.00
CA PRO A 107 -21.75 4.97 11.19
C PRO A 107 -21.96 4.85 9.67
N SER A 108 -22.37 3.67 9.17
CA SER A 108 -22.67 3.46 7.74
C SER A 108 -24.12 3.80 7.35
N LEU A 109 -25.02 3.85 8.33
CA LEU A 109 -26.44 4.22 8.16
C LEU A 109 -26.70 5.64 8.69
N ASN A 110 -26.09 5.96 9.83
CA ASN A 110 -26.28 7.18 10.60
C ASN A 110 -25.11 8.15 10.36
N GLU A 111 -24.91 8.63 9.13
CA GLU A 111 -23.71 9.41 8.79
C GLU A 111 -23.65 10.75 9.56
N THR A 112 -22.71 10.87 10.50
CA THR A 112 -22.39 12.12 11.19
C THR A 112 -21.35 12.91 10.39
N ILE A 113 -21.75 14.07 9.87
CA ILE A 113 -20.94 14.89 8.97
C ILE A 113 -20.46 16.15 9.70
N LEU A 114 -19.14 16.34 9.74
CA LEU A 114 -18.49 17.60 10.11
C LEU A 114 -18.17 18.35 8.82
N SER A 115 -18.92 19.40 8.53
CA SER A 115 -18.83 20.12 7.24
C SER A 115 -18.15 21.47 7.36
N GLY A 116 -17.24 21.75 6.42
CA GLY A 116 -16.65 23.05 6.18
C GLY A 116 -17.51 23.96 5.31
N ASP A 117 -18.52 23.43 4.61
CA ASP A 117 -19.48 24.23 3.84
C ASP A 117 -20.36 25.06 4.79
N LEU A 118 -20.05 26.34 4.95
CA LEU A 118 -20.73 27.21 5.91
C LEU A 118 -22.12 27.62 5.41
N ASN A 119 -22.27 27.89 4.11
CA ASN A 119 -23.51 28.40 3.52
C ASN A 119 -24.52 27.29 3.15
N GLY A 120 -24.05 26.09 2.81
CA GLY A 120 -24.85 25.05 2.15
C GLY A 120 -24.88 25.18 0.62
N ASP A 121 -23.90 25.85 0.00
CA ASP A 121 -23.92 26.21 -1.43
C ASP A 121 -22.74 25.71 -2.29
N ASP A 122 -21.88 24.82 -1.75
CA ASP A 122 -20.90 23.99 -2.49
C ASP A 122 -21.54 23.20 -3.66
N GLY A 123 -22.85 22.92 -3.53
CA GLY A 123 -23.61 22.04 -4.42
C GLY A 123 -23.44 20.55 -4.07
N SER A 124 -23.79 19.67 -5.02
CA SER A 124 -23.59 18.24 -4.82
C SER A 124 -22.11 17.87 -5.07
N TYR A 125 -21.51 17.09 -4.17
CA TYR A 125 -20.14 16.55 -4.29
C TYR A 125 -19.96 15.49 -5.40
N ALA A 126 -20.64 15.66 -6.53
CA ALA A 126 -20.79 14.70 -7.62
C ALA A 126 -19.93 15.06 -8.85
N TRP A 127 -18.70 14.52 -8.88
CA TRP A 127 -18.05 14.00 -10.10
C TRP A 127 -17.94 14.93 -11.34
N ASP A 128 -17.75 16.25 -11.19
CA ASP A 128 -17.20 17.06 -12.28
C ASP A 128 -15.65 17.09 -12.23
N TYR A 129 -15.05 16.97 -13.40
CA TYR A 129 -13.62 16.81 -13.66
C TYR A 129 -12.99 18.10 -14.24
N TYR A 130 -13.82 19.09 -14.62
CA TYR A 130 -13.40 20.44 -15.03
C TYR A 130 -14.05 21.56 -14.22
N ILE A 131 -15.27 21.38 -13.71
CA ILE A 131 -15.92 22.30 -12.77
C ILE A 131 -15.52 21.90 -11.35
N GLY A 132 -14.46 22.49 -10.83
CA GLY A 132 -14.23 22.46 -9.38
C GLY A 132 -15.37 23.21 -8.69
N TYR A 133 -15.82 22.70 -7.54
CA TYR A 133 -16.94 23.25 -6.76
C TYR A 133 -16.87 24.79 -6.70
N SER A 134 -17.91 25.42 -7.23
CA SER A 134 -18.15 26.86 -7.11
C SER A 134 -18.56 27.16 -5.67
N ASN A 135 -18.26 28.36 -5.19
CA ASN A 135 -18.66 28.84 -3.85
C ASN A 135 -18.01 28.00 -2.73
N ILE A 136 -16.68 27.89 -2.78
CA ILE A 136 -15.79 27.34 -1.72
C ILE A 136 -14.88 28.43 -1.09
N GLY A 137 -15.21 29.72 -1.23
CA GLY A 137 -14.41 30.88 -0.75
C GLY A 137 -14.70 31.35 0.68
N GLU A 138 -15.71 30.73 1.28
CA GLU A 138 -16.44 30.96 2.53
C GLU A 138 -16.35 29.73 3.45
N ASN A 139 -16.00 28.55 2.91
CA ASN A 139 -15.80 27.34 3.71
C ASN A 139 -14.70 27.48 4.78
N SER A 140 -14.90 26.81 5.93
CA SER A 140 -13.93 26.77 7.05
C SER A 140 -12.53 26.41 6.58
N LYS A 141 -11.51 27.09 7.12
CA LYS A 141 -10.10 26.79 6.83
C LYS A 141 -9.68 25.44 7.41
N HIS A 142 -10.13 25.13 8.62
CA HIS A 142 -9.92 23.86 9.31
C HIS A 142 -11.26 23.45 9.94
N ILE A 143 -11.86 22.32 9.53
CA ILE A 143 -13.11 21.86 10.16
C ILE A 143 -12.86 21.46 11.61
N ILE A 144 -11.70 20.89 11.90
CA ILE A 144 -11.30 20.40 13.22
C ILE A 144 -9.87 20.90 13.54
N THR A 145 -9.61 21.24 14.81
CA THR A 145 -8.24 21.46 15.33
C THR A 145 -7.94 20.57 16.52
N ALA A 146 -6.76 19.96 16.54
CA ALA A 146 -6.26 19.12 17.63
C ALA A 146 -4.93 19.70 18.13
N LEU A 147 -5.03 20.65 19.07
CA LEU A 147 -3.90 21.39 19.62
C LEU A 147 -3.58 20.87 21.02
N ASN A 148 -2.36 20.38 21.26
CA ASN A 148 -1.92 19.85 22.56
C ASN A 148 -2.81 18.68 23.09
N THR A 149 -3.41 17.91 22.18
CA THR A 149 -4.22 16.72 22.48
C THR A 149 -3.34 15.49 22.75
N ASN A 150 -3.85 14.54 23.54
CA ASN A 150 -3.15 13.30 23.87
C ASN A 150 -3.81 12.09 23.19
N SER A 151 -3.25 10.89 23.37
CA SER A 151 -3.79 9.62 22.83
C SER A 151 -5.06 9.12 23.51
N GLN A 152 -5.68 9.93 24.37
CA GLN A 152 -7.03 9.71 24.91
C GLN A 152 -8.05 10.68 24.28
N THR A 153 -7.61 11.62 23.44
CA THR A 153 -8.48 12.32 22.50
C THR A 153 -8.77 11.40 21.32
N ILE A 154 -10.05 11.13 21.05
CA ILE A 154 -10.51 10.21 20.00
C ILE A 154 -11.42 10.95 19.00
N LEU A 155 -11.27 10.66 17.71
CA LEU A 155 -12.25 10.96 16.67
C LEU A 155 -12.63 9.64 15.98
N ASP A 156 -13.89 9.20 16.11
CA ASP A 156 -14.34 7.87 15.68
C ASP A 156 -15.71 7.94 14.96
N GLY A 157 -15.77 7.52 13.69
CA GLY A 157 -17.03 7.38 12.95
C GLY A 157 -17.58 8.65 12.29
N PHE A 158 -16.73 9.62 11.92
CA PHE A 158 -17.15 10.89 11.28
C PHE A 158 -16.76 10.98 9.80
N THR A 159 -17.63 11.58 9.00
CA THR A 159 -17.27 12.16 7.70
C THR A 159 -16.85 13.61 7.89
N VAL A 160 -15.70 13.99 7.33
CA VAL A 160 -15.12 15.34 7.42
C VAL A 160 -14.95 15.89 6.01
N ILE A 161 -15.68 16.96 5.65
CA ILE A 161 -15.90 17.33 4.25
C ILE A 161 -15.93 18.85 3.98
N GLY A 162 -15.34 19.28 2.86
CA GLY A 162 -15.52 20.64 2.31
C GLY A 162 -14.55 21.72 2.82
N GLY A 163 -13.65 21.42 3.75
CA GLY A 163 -12.73 22.41 4.32
C GLY A 163 -11.75 22.98 3.28
N ASN A 164 -11.40 24.26 3.35
CA ASN A 164 -10.55 24.96 2.37
C ASN A 164 -9.51 25.87 3.07
N ALA A 165 -8.38 25.30 3.48
CA ALA A 165 -7.31 26.00 4.18
C ALA A 165 -6.60 27.03 3.27
N GLU A 166 -6.60 28.30 3.69
CA GLU A 166 -6.04 29.46 3.00
C GLU A 166 -5.51 30.51 4.00
N GLY A 167 -4.24 30.91 3.93
CA GLY A 167 -3.70 32.04 4.69
C GLY A 167 -2.17 32.06 4.76
N SER A 168 -1.64 31.72 5.95
CA SER A 168 -0.21 31.62 6.25
C SER A 168 0.17 30.33 7.00
N VAL A 169 -0.83 29.47 7.26
CA VAL A 169 -0.71 28.12 7.84
C VAL A 169 -1.64 27.25 6.99
N ASP A 170 -1.12 26.76 5.87
CA ASP A 170 -1.93 26.37 4.71
C ASP A 170 -2.10 24.86 4.58
N GLY A 171 -2.63 24.20 5.59
CA GLY A 171 -2.84 22.76 5.58
C GLY A 171 -3.83 22.28 6.64
N GLY A 172 -4.35 21.06 6.47
CA GLY A 172 -5.34 20.48 7.36
C GLY A 172 -6.72 21.08 7.14
N GLY A 173 -7.23 21.02 5.90
CA GLY A 173 -8.57 21.52 5.56
C GLY A 173 -9.66 20.82 6.37
N GLY A 174 -9.54 19.50 6.52
CA GLY A 174 -10.39 18.72 7.43
C GLY A 174 -9.91 18.82 8.88
N LEU A 175 -8.63 18.56 9.14
CA LEU A 175 -8.07 18.53 10.49
C LEU A 175 -6.63 19.09 10.56
N TYR A 176 -6.39 20.04 11.45
CA TYR A 176 -5.04 20.53 11.77
C TYR A 176 -4.59 20.04 13.16
N ILE A 177 -3.45 19.35 13.22
CA ILE A 177 -2.85 18.77 14.42
C ILE A 177 -1.49 19.42 14.71
N ASN A 178 -1.33 19.99 15.91
CA ASN A 178 -0.08 20.64 16.32
C ASN A 178 0.21 20.36 17.80
N SER A 179 1.43 19.88 18.08
CA SER A 179 1.83 19.35 19.40
C SER A 179 0.85 18.32 20.00
N GLY A 180 0.08 17.61 19.16
CA GLY A 180 -1.04 16.77 19.56
C GLY A 180 -0.95 15.36 18.98
N SER A 181 -1.36 14.34 19.73
CA SER A 181 -1.31 12.94 19.26
C SER A 181 -2.63 12.20 19.52
N PRO A 182 -3.75 12.65 18.92
CA PRO A 182 -5.04 11.99 19.03
C PRO A 182 -5.09 10.64 18.30
N VAL A 183 -6.12 9.85 18.61
CA VAL A 183 -6.51 8.66 17.83
C VAL A 183 -7.63 9.03 16.87
N ILE A 184 -7.46 8.72 15.59
CA ILE A 184 -8.43 8.98 14.52
C ILE A 184 -8.75 7.62 13.90
N ARG A 185 -10.02 7.19 13.94
CA ARG A 185 -10.41 5.87 13.42
C ARG A 185 -11.76 5.87 12.74
N ASN A 186 -11.98 4.94 11.81
CA ASN A 186 -13.28 4.75 11.14
C ASN A 186 -13.83 6.03 10.48
N CYS A 187 -12.96 6.97 10.11
CA CYS A 187 -13.33 8.29 9.61
C CYS A 187 -13.23 8.37 8.09
N LYS A 188 -13.88 9.37 7.50
CA LYS A 188 -13.89 9.64 6.06
C LYS A 188 -13.58 11.11 5.80
N PHE A 189 -12.32 11.42 5.56
CA PHE A 189 -11.90 12.74 5.10
C PHE A 189 -12.09 12.81 3.59
N SER A 190 -13.03 13.63 3.12
CA SER A 190 -13.34 13.74 1.69
C SER A 190 -13.43 15.17 1.19
N TYR A 191 -12.95 15.39 -0.04
CA TYR A 191 -12.99 16.68 -0.74
C TYR A 191 -12.31 17.89 -0.04
N ASN A 192 -11.60 17.68 1.07
CA ASN A 192 -10.95 18.76 1.81
C ASN A 192 -9.72 19.29 1.05
N ARG A 193 -9.47 20.58 1.20
CA ARG A 193 -8.55 21.34 0.37
C ARG A 193 -7.58 22.20 1.20
N ALA A 194 -6.37 22.34 0.67
CA ALA A 194 -5.37 23.31 1.14
C ALA A 194 -4.80 24.10 -0.05
N ARG A 195 -4.50 25.40 0.13
CA ARG A 195 -3.95 26.28 -0.93
C ARG A 195 -2.58 26.86 -0.56
N GLY A 196 -1.72 26.03 0.02
CA GLY A 196 -0.41 26.45 0.53
C GLY A 196 0.73 26.47 -0.47
N ALA A 197 1.59 27.48 -0.35
CA ALA A 197 2.87 27.55 -1.05
C ALA A 197 3.90 26.55 -0.49
N ASN A 198 3.92 26.40 0.84
CA ASN A 198 4.96 25.69 1.59
C ASN A 198 4.42 24.70 2.64
N THR A 199 3.09 24.61 2.80
CA THR A 199 2.40 23.62 3.64
C THR A 199 1.24 23.01 2.86
N GLY A 200 0.67 21.90 3.34
CA GLY A 200 -0.37 21.17 2.63
C GLY A 200 -1.02 20.11 3.50
N GLY A 201 -1.58 19.08 2.86
CA GLY A 201 -2.48 18.13 3.49
C GLY A 201 -3.89 18.66 3.37
N GLY A 202 -4.56 18.38 2.26
CA GLY A 202 -5.94 18.80 2.04
C GLY A 202 -6.86 18.24 3.13
N ALA A 203 -6.66 16.97 3.53
CA ALA A 203 -7.32 16.39 4.69
C ALA A 203 -6.67 16.82 6.01
N ILE A 204 -5.41 16.42 6.25
CA ILE A 204 -4.75 16.53 7.55
C ILE A 204 -3.36 17.15 7.44
N LEU A 205 -3.09 18.15 8.28
CA LEU A 205 -1.76 18.71 8.55
C LEU A 205 -1.30 18.28 9.94
N ILE A 206 -0.12 17.68 10.05
CA ILE A 206 0.44 17.10 11.27
C ILE A 206 1.83 17.75 11.53
N VAL A 207 1.95 18.46 12.66
CA VAL A 207 3.15 19.24 13.02
C VAL A 207 3.62 18.89 14.44
N GLY A 208 4.86 18.42 14.58
CA GLY A 208 5.44 18.04 15.88
C GLY A 208 4.62 16.99 16.64
N SER A 209 4.00 16.05 15.92
CA SER A 209 2.82 15.29 16.37
C SER A 209 2.87 13.84 15.89
N ASN A 210 2.38 12.89 16.70
CA ASN A 210 2.41 11.46 16.37
C ASN A 210 1.04 10.78 16.61
N PRO A 211 -0.04 11.21 15.91
CA PRO A 211 -1.35 10.57 16.03
C PRO A 211 -1.35 9.14 15.51
N THR A 212 -2.34 8.38 15.97
CA THR A 212 -2.69 7.05 15.42
C THR A 212 -3.89 7.20 14.49
N ILE A 213 -3.76 6.76 13.24
CA ILE A 213 -4.78 6.88 12.19
C ILE A 213 -5.09 5.48 11.66
N THR A 214 -6.27 4.95 11.96
CA THR A 214 -6.65 3.58 11.57
C THR A 214 -7.97 3.52 10.81
N SER A 215 -8.14 2.52 9.92
CA SER A 215 -9.42 2.23 9.24
C SER A 215 -10.09 3.46 8.61
N THR A 216 -9.29 4.41 8.11
CA THR A 216 -9.74 5.76 7.73
C THR A 216 -9.60 5.97 6.23
N MET A 217 -10.65 6.52 5.61
CA MET A 217 -10.70 6.83 4.19
C MET A 217 -10.31 8.28 3.92
N PHE A 218 -9.41 8.47 2.95
CA PHE A 218 -9.01 9.75 2.39
C PHE A 218 -9.42 9.78 0.92
N TYR A 219 -10.51 10.47 0.60
CA TYR A 219 -11.10 10.49 -0.74
C TYR A 219 -11.06 11.90 -1.38
N ARG A 220 -10.35 12.05 -2.51
CA ARG A 220 -10.31 13.29 -3.31
C ARG A 220 -9.88 14.57 -2.57
N ASN A 221 -9.10 14.44 -1.50
CA ASN A 221 -8.52 15.58 -0.82
C ASN A 221 -7.37 16.18 -1.66
N LYS A 222 -7.17 17.51 -1.59
CA LYS A 222 -6.34 18.23 -2.56
C LYS A 222 -5.52 19.39 -1.98
N SER A 223 -4.20 19.36 -2.14
CA SER A 223 -3.38 20.58 -2.07
C SER A 223 -3.26 21.20 -3.46
N TYR A 224 -3.43 22.51 -3.58
CA TYR A 224 -3.25 23.22 -4.84
C TYR A 224 -3.07 24.74 -4.67
N TYR A 225 -1.92 25.25 -5.11
CA TYR A 225 -1.50 26.65 -5.05
C TYR A 225 -1.11 27.19 -6.44
N ARG A 226 -1.50 28.43 -6.75
CA ARG A 226 -1.10 29.16 -7.97
C ARG A 226 -0.24 30.37 -7.59
N GLU A 227 1.03 30.34 -7.95
CA GLU A 227 1.90 31.53 -8.00
C GLU A 227 1.84 32.13 -9.42
N PRO A 228 1.92 33.46 -9.61
CA PRO A 228 2.19 34.06 -10.91
C PRO A 228 3.58 33.65 -11.41
N GLY A 229 3.65 33.01 -12.58
CA GLY A 229 4.89 32.59 -13.20
C GLY A 229 5.56 33.71 -14.02
N PRO A 230 6.88 33.60 -14.30
CA PRO A 230 7.56 34.51 -15.22
C PRO A 230 6.84 34.57 -16.58
N GLY A 231 6.50 35.77 -17.04
CA GLY A 231 5.75 35.97 -18.29
C GLY A 231 4.21 35.92 -18.16
N GLY A 232 3.65 35.86 -16.95
CA GLY A 232 2.20 36.02 -16.73
C GLY A 232 1.36 34.75 -16.87
N GLY A 233 1.99 33.58 -17.02
CA GLY A 233 1.33 32.30 -16.72
C GLY A 233 1.14 32.09 -15.22
N TYR A 234 0.62 30.93 -14.82
CA TYR A 234 0.61 30.50 -13.42
C TYR A 234 1.50 29.28 -13.24
N ILE A 235 2.38 29.32 -12.25
CA ILE A 235 3.12 28.15 -11.78
C ILE A 235 2.31 27.49 -10.65
N GLY A 236 1.87 26.25 -10.90
CA GLY A 236 1.09 25.47 -9.95
C GLY A 236 2.01 24.70 -9.01
N ARG A 237 2.08 25.07 -7.73
CA ARG A 237 2.69 24.21 -6.71
C ARG A 237 1.59 23.40 -6.02
N SER A 238 1.92 22.23 -5.51
CA SER A 238 1.00 21.40 -4.73
C SER A 238 1.86 20.58 -3.78
N VAL A 239 1.47 20.42 -2.52
CA VAL A 239 2.36 19.81 -1.52
C VAL A 239 1.85 18.43 -1.11
N ALA A 240 0.68 18.32 -0.46
CA ALA A 240 0.12 17.01 -0.11
C ALA A 240 -1.41 16.94 -0.27
N GLY A 241 -1.91 15.86 -0.88
CA GLY A 241 -3.34 15.71 -1.17
C GLY A 241 -4.16 15.41 0.08
N ALA A 242 -3.88 14.30 0.77
CA ALA A 242 -4.52 13.96 2.03
C ALA A 242 -3.70 14.39 3.26
N ILE A 243 -2.60 13.70 3.60
CA ILE A 243 -1.84 13.92 4.84
C ILE A 243 -0.49 14.60 4.57
N TYR A 244 -0.15 15.62 5.37
CA TYR A 244 1.18 16.24 5.42
C TYR A 244 1.81 16.11 6.81
N ASN A 245 3.01 15.56 6.88
CA ASN A 245 3.79 15.36 8.10
C ASN A 245 5.03 16.26 8.12
N SER A 246 5.19 17.04 9.19
CA SER A 246 6.39 17.84 9.47
C SER A 246 6.88 17.57 10.89
N ASN A 247 8.12 17.11 11.04
CA ASN A 247 8.68 16.65 12.32
C ASN A 247 7.73 15.68 13.05
N SER A 248 7.09 14.77 12.29
CA SER A 248 5.93 13.99 12.74
C SER A 248 5.97 12.56 12.18
N SER A 249 5.79 11.57 13.03
CA SER A 249 5.83 10.14 12.67
C SER A 249 4.55 9.43 13.13
N PRO A 250 3.38 9.74 12.53
CA PRO A 250 2.14 9.05 12.86
C PRO A 250 2.17 7.55 12.51
N GLN A 251 1.28 6.80 13.14
CA GLN A 251 0.96 5.43 12.73
C GLN A 251 -0.27 5.48 11.81
N ILE A 252 -0.17 4.89 10.62
CA ILE A 252 -1.22 4.87 9.59
C ILE A 252 -1.46 3.40 9.23
N GLN A 253 -2.62 2.83 9.56
CA GLN A 253 -2.88 1.39 9.36
C GLN A 253 -4.30 1.10 8.85
N GLY A 254 -4.43 0.25 7.82
CA GLY A 254 -5.73 -0.10 7.24
C GLY A 254 -6.43 1.09 6.58
N CYS A 255 -5.68 2.09 6.14
CA CYS A 255 -6.22 3.32 5.58
C CYS A 255 -6.32 3.26 4.04
N THR A 256 -7.32 3.94 3.48
CA THR A 256 -7.58 3.98 2.03
C THR A 256 -7.40 5.38 1.50
N PHE A 257 -6.38 5.60 0.67
CA PHE A 257 -6.11 6.84 -0.04
C PHE A 257 -6.57 6.70 -1.49
N LEU A 258 -7.74 7.26 -1.81
CA LEU A 258 -8.39 7.14 -3.12
C LEU A 258 -8.51 8.50 -3.83
N GLN A 259 -7.95 8.61 -5.04
CA GLN A 259 -8.10 9.77 -5.94
C GLN A 259 -7.70 11.14 -5.33
N ASN A 260 -6.82 11.17 -4.33
CA ASN A 260 -6.30 12.43 -3.74
C ASN A 260 -5.30 13.11 -4.71
N LYS A 261 -5.06 14.42 -4.54
CA LYS A 261 -4.20 15.20 -5.45
C LYS A 261 -3.24 16.18 -4.75
N GLY A 262 -1.95 16.07 -5.06
CA GLY A 262 -0.86 16.92 -4.57
C GLY A 262 0.46 16.17 -4.66
N ASP A 263 1.62 16.83 -4.55
CA ASP A 263 2.89 16.18 -4.90
C ASP A 263 3.30 15.02 -3.98
N GLY A 264 2.76 14.92 -2.76
CA GLY A 264 2.52 13.67 -2.03
C GLY A 264 1.03 13.45 -1.88
N ALA A 265 0.43 12.72 -2.83
CA ALA A 265 -1.01 12.77 -3.03
C ALA A 265 -1.79 12.10 -1.88
N GLY A 266 -1.32 10.95 -1.39
CA GLY A 266 -1.82 10.32 -0.15
C GLY A 266 -1.11 10.87 1.08
N VAL A 267 0.21 10.66 1.17
CA VAL A 267 1.04 11.09 2.32
C VAL A 267 2.27 11.87 1.83
N TYR A 268 2.61 12.96 2.52
CA TYR A 268 3.84 13.71 2.29
C TYR A 268 4.62 13.84 3.60
N ASN A 269 5.90 13.49 3.57
CA ASN A 269 6.79 13.47 4.72
C ASN A 269 7.96 14.43 4.49
N THR A 270 8.15 15.38 5.41
CA THR A 270 9.32 16.27 5.41
C THR A 270 9.85 16.50 6.83
N ALA A 271 11.06 17.09 6.93
CA ALA A 271 11.75 17.35 8.19
C ALA A 271 11.83 16.12 9.12
N GLY A 272 12.45 15.04 8.63
CA GLY A 272 12.67 13.80 9.40
C GLY A 272 11.43 12.94 9.67
N SER A 273 10.25 13.34 9.18
CA SER A 273 8.98 12.63 9.38
C SER A 273 9.06 11.19 8.88
N SER A 274 8.91 10.22 9.78
CA SER A 274 9.17 8.80 9.49
C SER A 274 8.01 7.93 9.99
N PRO A 275 6.80 8.07 9.41
CA PRO A 275 5.62 7.32 9.84
C PRO A 275 5.71 5.82 9.54
N LEU A 276 4.95 5.05 10.30
CA LEU A 276 4.61 3.66 9.95
C LEU A 276 3.36 3.68 9.08
N ILE A 277 3.42 3.07 7.90
CA ILE A 277 2.30 2.93 6.96
C ILE A 277 2.11 1.42 6.70
N ALA A 278 1.06 0.83 7.27
CA ALA A 278 0.83 -0.61 7.25
C ALA A 278 -0.53 -0.97 6.62
N SER A 279 -0.59 -2.08 5.88
CA SER A 279 -1.84 -2.68 5.39
C SER A 279 -2.78 -1.68 4.68
N SER A 280 -2.23 -0.71 3.96
CA SER A 280 -2.96 0.46 3.46
C SER A 280 -3.04 0.49 1.92
N LEU A 281 -4.16 0.98 1.39
CA LEU A 281 -4.43 1.07 -0.04
C LEU A 281 -4.21 2.49 -0.55
N PHE A 282 -3.41 2.63 -1.61
CA PHE A 282 -3.19 3.86 -2.36
C PHE A 282 -3.66 3.64 -3.80
N GLU A 283 -4.87 4.12 -4.13
CA GLU A 283 -5.47 3.95 -5.45
C GLU A 283 -5.70 5.28 -6.19
N GLN A 284 -5.29 5.32 -7.47
CA GLN A 284 -5.60 6.41 -8.42
C GLN A 284 -5.23 7.83 -7.95
N ASN A 285 -4.30 7.96 -7.00
CA ASN A 285 -3.86 9.27 -6.50
C ASN A 285 -2.98 9.98 -7.56
N ALA A 286 -3.03 11.31 -7.62
CA ALA A 286 -2.43 12.09 -8.70
C ALA A 286 -1.44 13.16 -8.18
N GLY A 287 -0.15 12.96 -8.43
CA GLY A 287 0.94 13.83 -8.02
C GLY A 287 2.29 13.13 -8.12
N SER A 288 3.36 13.83 -7.73
CA SER A 288 4.76 13.37 -7.73
C SER A 288 5.06 12.29 -6.68
N GLY A 289 4.17 11.30 -6.54
CA GLY A 289 4.12 10.30 -5.48
C GLY A 289 2.73 10.19 -4.85
N ALA A 290 2.25 8.96 -4.62
CA ALA A 290 1.17 8.71 -3.67
C ALA A 290 1.70 8.82 -2.22
N ILE A 291 2.96 8.43 -2.00
CA ILE A 291 3.77 8.81 -0.83
C ILE A 291 5.00 9.59 -1.32
N THR A 292 5.30 10.73 -0.69
CA THR A 292 6.45 11.57 -1.06
C THR A 292 7.32 11.88 0.16
N ASN A 293 8.61 11.57 0.07
CA ASN A 293 9.55 11.58 1.19
C ASN A 293 10.74 12.51 0.89
N LEU A 294 10.82 13.62 1.63
CA LEU A 294 11.90 14.61 1.49
C LEU A 294 12.63 14.82 2.82
N SER A 295 13.86 15.33 2.76
CA SER A 295 14.57 15.88 3.94
C SER A 295 14.78 14.84 5.06
N ASN A 296 15.39 13.70 4.74
CA ASN A 296 15.67 12.57 5.63
C ASN A 296 14.41 11.94 6.26
N SER A 297 13.30 11.92 5.53
CA SER A 297 12.03 11.33 5.97
C SER A 297 11.98 9.85 5.56
N ASN A 298 12.06 8.93 6.52
CA ASN A 298 12.29 7.51 6.24
C ASN A 298 11.11 6.66 6.77
N PRO A 299 9.91 6.71 6.14
CA PRO A 299 8.81 5.87 6.56
C PRO A 299 9.12 4.37 6.41
N VAL A 300 8.41 3.58 7.21
CA VAL A 300 8.36 2.12 7.07
C VAL A 300 7.01 1.76 6.47
N ILE A 301 7.02 1.16 5.29
CA ILE A 301 5.84 0.81 4.49
C ILE A 301 5.73 -0.72 4.47
N ILE A 302 4.62 -1.26 4.97
CA ILE A 302 4.42 -2.70 5.19
C ILE A 302 3.09 -3.14 4.57
N ASP A 303 3.10 -4.26 3.84
CA ASP A 303 1.93 -4.96 3.30
C ASP A 303 0.91 -4.03 2.62
N SER A 304 1.40 -3.00 1.94
CA SER A 304 0.59 -1.90 1.39
C SER A 304 0.51 -1.98 -0.14
N THR A 305 -0.63 -1.54 -0.68
CA THR A 305 -1.01 -1.78 -2.09
C THR A 305 -1.14 -0.45 -2.84
N PHE A 306 -0.42 -0.32 -3.95
CA PHE A 306 -0.36 0.89 -4.78
C PHE A 306 -0.90 0.59 -6.19
N ILE A 307 -2.14 1.00 -6.47
CA ILE A 307 -2.84 0.69 -7.73
C ILE A 307 -3.07 1.95 -8.57
N ALA A 308 -2.58 1.94 -9.81
CA ALA A 308 -2.90 2.94 -10.84
C ALA A 308 -2.68 4.42 -10.43
N ASN A 309 -1.76 4.68 -9.50
CA ASN A 309 -1.40 6.05 -9.12
C ASN A 309 -0.66 6.73 -10.29
N SER A 310 -0.76 8.05 -10.36
CA SER A 310 -0.32 8.85 -11.50
C SER A 310 0.65 9.94 -11.07
N GLY A 311 1.88 9.85 -11.57
CA GLY A 311 2.92 10.88 -11.43
C GLY A 311 2.49 12.26 -11.96
N ARG A 312 1.43 12.31 -12.78
CA ARG A 312 0.95 13.55 -13.40
C ARG A 312 0.10 14.37 -12.44
N ASN A 313 0.65 15.50 -11.99
CA ASN A 313 -0.17 16.60 -11.51
C ASN A 313 -1.03 17.13 -12.69
N TRP A 314 -2.32 16.79 -12.70
CA TRP A 314 -3.29 17.04 -13.79
C TRP A 314 -3.59 18.52 -14.14
N ASP A 315 -2.73 19.48 -13.77
CA ASP A 315 -2.74 20.84 -14.33
C ASP A 315 -1.65 20.88 -15.43
N GLU A 316 -2.03 20.48 -16.65
CA GLU A 316 -1.15 20.25 -17.80
C GLU A 316 -0.38 21.51 -18.28
N THR A 317 -0.58 22.66 -17.64
CA THR A 317 -0.01 23.96 -17.98
C THR A 317 1.48 24.11 -17.61
N SER A 318 2.05 23.16 -16.86
CA SER A 318 3.36 23.34 -16.22
C SER A 318 4.32 22.17 -16.46
N GLY A 319 5.57 22.51 -16.83
CA GLY A 319 6.63 21.55 -17.17
C GLY A 319 7.32 20.92 -15.96
N TYR A 320 6.57 20.58 -14.92
CA TYR A 320 7.11 19.80 -13.80
C TYR A 320 7.31 18.35 -14.21
N ALA A 321 8.33 17.72 -13.61
CA ALA A 321 8.68 16.35 -13.93
C ALA A 321 7.84 15.38 -13.07
N ASN A 322 7.17 14.44 -13.74
CA ASN A 322 6.20 13.53 -13.14
C ASN A 322 6.93 12.31 -12.56
N TYR A 323 7.42 12.43 -11.32
CA TYR A 323 8.24 11.41 -10.65
C TYR A 323 7.40 10.35 -9.92
N GLY A 324 7.91 9.12 -9.86
CA GLY A 324 7.67 8.15 -8.77
C GLY A 324 6.22 7.96 -8.39
N ALA A 325 5.36 7.53 -9.33
CA ALA A 325 3.91 7.70 -9.20
C ALA A 325 3.28 7.05 -7.96
N ALA A 326 3.86 5.96 -7.45
CA ALA A 326 3.51 5.41 -6.14
C ALA A 326 4.37 6.05 -5.02
N ILE A 327 5.69 6.06 -5.15
CA ILE A 327 6.60 6.62 -4.14
C ILE A 327 7.73 7.46 -4.77
N TYR A 328 7.89 8.69 -4.27
CA TYR A 328 9.05 9.55 -4.60
C TYR A 328 9.90 9.82 -3.36
N ASN A 329 11.20 9.53 -3.46
CA ASN A 329 12.18 9.69 -2.40
C ASN A 329 13.27 10.67 -2.83
N SER A 330 13.52 11.71 -2.02
CA SER A 330 14.62 12.65 -2.22
C SER A 330 15.39 12.87 -0.92
N ASN A 331 16.67 12.47 -0.93
CA ASN A 331 17.54 12.45 0.25
C ASN A 331 16.84 11.76 1.45
N SER A 332 16.19 10.63 1.18
CA SER A 332 15.26 9.94 2.08
C SER A 332 15.25 8.45 1.74
N SER A 333 15.50 7.57 2.70
CA SER A 333 15.72 6.13 2.46
C SER A 333 14.70 5.28 3.24
N PRO A 334 13.44 5.17 2.76
CA PRO A 334 12.41 4.37 3.42
C PRO A 334 12.70 2.87 3.34
N GLN A 335 11.96 2.12 4.17
CA GLN A 335 11.88 0.67 4.08
C GLN A 335 10.50 0.28 3.53
N ILE A 336 10.47 -0.63 2.57
CA ILE A 336 9.27 -1.12 1.89
C ILE A 336 9.29 -2.64 1.94
N VAL A 337 8.25 -3.23 2.53
CA VAL A 337 8.17 -4.65 2.88
C VAL A 337 6.82 -5.21 2.46
N GLY A 338 6.79 -6.39 1.83
CA GLY A 338 5.54 -7.12 1.51
C GLY A 338 4.54 -6.38 0.60
N SER A 339 4.98 -5.32 -0.08
CA SER A 339 4.09 -4.33 -0.69
C SER A 339 3.97 -4.50 -2.21
N SER A 340 2.80 -4.17 -2.76
CA SER A 340 2.46 -4.36 -4.17
C SER A 340 2.29 -3.05 -4.93
N PHE A 341 2.78 -3.01 -6.15
CA PHE A 341 2.76 -1.83 -7.03
C PHE A 341 2.23 -2.26 -8.40
N GLU A 342 0.93 -2.03 -8.67
CA GLU A 342 0.29 -2.39 -9.93
C GLU A 342 -0.08 -1.17 -10.78
N GLY A 343 0.36 -1.17 -12.05
CA GLY A 343 -0.16 -0.27 -13.09
C GLY A 343 0.06 1.23 -12.85
N ASN A 344 0.96 1.60 -11.94
CA ASN A 344 1.27 2.99 -11.63
C ASN A 344 1.99 3.65 -12.82
N PHE A 345 1.70 4.93 -13.07
CA PHE A 345 2.10 5.62 -14.30
C PHE A 345 2.84 6.94 -14.02
N ALA A 346 4.10 7.05 -14.43
CA ALA A 346 4.94 8.24 -14.26
C ALA A 346 5.49 8.78 -15.59
N THR A 347 6.19 9.92 -15.53
CA THR A 347 7.24 10.18 -16.52
C THR A 347 8.45 9.33 -16.18
N ASP A 348 8.92 9.35 -14.93
CA ASP A 348 10.14 8.68 -14.50
C ASP A 348 9.93 7.93 -13.18
N GLY A 349 10.35 6.66 -13.12
CA GLY A 349 10.04 5.76 -12.00
C GLY A 349 8.55 5.44 -11.96
N GLY A 350 8.09 4.51 -12.79
CA GLY A 350 6.65 4.22 -12.95
C GLY A 350 5.93 3.85 -11.66
N ALA A 351 6.61 3.17 -10.74
CA ALA A 351 6.20 3.06 -9.33
C ALA A 351 7.07 3.95 -8.41
N ILE A 352 8.40 3.79 -8.43
CA ILE A 352 9.32 4.42 -7.46
C ILE A 352 10.40 5.27 -8.15
N TYR A 353 10.63 6.47 -7.63
CA TYR A 353 11.81 7.30 -7.96
C TYR A 353 12.66 7.52 -6.70
N ASN A 354 13.93 7.12 -6.75
CA ASN A 354 14.94 7.35 -5.72
C ASN A 354 15.98 8.40 -6.18
N LEU A 355 16.03 9.56 -5.51
CA LEU A 355 17.02 10.62 -5.74
C LEU A 355 17.91 10.79 -4.51
N SER A 356 19.23 10.57 -4.62
CA SER A 356 20.13 10.55 -3.45
C SER A 356 19.64 9.62 -2.31
N SER A 357 19.00 8.50 -2.65
CA SER A 357 18.13 7.74 -1.74
C SER A 357 18.39 6.23 -1.82
N ASN A 358 18.52 5.58 -0.66
CA ASN A 358 18.96 4.19 -0.51
C ASN A 358 17.82 3.32 0.03
N THR A 359 16.68 3.36 -0.64
CA THR A 359 15.45 2.63 -0.28
C THR A 359 15.69 1.12 -0.14
N SER A 360 15.16 0.53 0.92
CA SER A 360 15.14 -0.94 1.10
C SER A 360 13.81 -1.49 0.59
N ILE A 361 13.85 -2.50 -0.26
CA ILE A 361 12.68 -3.13 -0.90
C ILE A 361 12.77 -4.65 -0.68
N GLU A 362 11.84 -5.21 0.08
CA GLU A 362 11.84 -6.62 0.52
C GLU A 362 10.48 -7.26 0.20
N ARG A 363 10.46 -8.45 -0.42
CA ARG A 363 9.23 -9.22 -0.74
C ARG A 363 8.14 -8.39 -1.45
N CYS A 364 8.54 -7.51 -2.37
CA CYS A 364 7.64 -6.60 -3.07
C CYS A 364 7.34 -7.07 -4.50
N ILE A 365 6.14 -6.76 -5.00
CA ILE A 365 5.72 -7.03 -6.38
C ILE A 365 5.57 -5.72 -7.13
N PHE A 366 6.24 -5.58 -8.28
CA PHE A 366 6.07 -4.48 -9.21
C PHE A 366 5.50 -5.03 -10.51
N SER A 367 4.19 -4.91 -10.69
CA SER A 367 3.45 -5.42 -11.84
C SER A 367 3.01 -4.29 -12.76
N ARG A 368 3.29 -4.40 -14.06
CA ARG A 368 2.60 -3.63 -15.12
C ARG A 368 2.74 -2.08 -15.01
N ASN A 369 3.68 -1.57 -14.21
CA ASN A 369 3.91 -0.13 -14.03
C ASN A 369 4.57 0.47 -15.28
N GLN A 370 4.38 1.78 -15.50
CA GLN A 370 4.80 2.43 -16.73
C GLN A 370 5.45 3.81 -16.52
N ALA A 371 6.59 4.03 -17.17
CA ALA A 371 7.26 5.33 -17.26
C ALA A 371 7.31 5.80 -18.72
N SER A 372 7.00 7.07 -19.00
CA SER A 372 7.16 7.63 -20.36
C SER A 372 8.61 7.98 -20.71
N GLY A 373 9.46 8.12 -19.70
CA GLY A 373 10.91 8.31 -19.76
C GLY A 373 11.63 7.06 -19.26
N TRP A 374 12.08 7.07 -18.02
CA TRP A 374 13.07 6.10 -17.51
C TRP A 374 12.56 5.28 -16.31
N GLY A 375 12.88 3.98 -16.27
CA GLY A 375 12.59 3.09 -15.12
C GLY A 375 11.10 2.75 -14.98
N GLY A 376 10.63 1.68 -15.62
CA GLY A 376 9.20 1.36 -15.69
C GLY A 376 8.60 0.95 -14.34
N ALA A 377 9.38 0.30 -13.48
CA ALA A 377 9.08 0.16 -12.06
C ALA A 377 9.87 1.17 -11.22
N VAL A 378 11.21 1.16 -11.33
CA VAL A 378 12.11 1.90 -10.43
C VAL A 378 13.11 2.76 -11.21
N LEU A 379 13.25 4.03 -10.81
CA LEU A 379 14.37 4.88 -11.21
C LEU A 379 15.28 5.18 -10.01
N ASN A 380 16.59 5.03 -10.20
CA ASN A 380 17.63 5.39 -9.24
C ASN A 380 18.54 6.48 -9.81
N GLY A 381 18.66 7.62 -9.12
CA GLY A 381 19.41 8.78 -9.59
C GLY A 381 20.35 9.38 -8.53
N ASN A 382 21.41 10.05 -9.00
CA ASN A 382 22.34 10.83 -8.18
C ASN A 382 23.01 10.03 -7.04
N GLY A 383 23.74 8.96 -7.38
CA GLY A 383 24.49 8.16 -6.40
C GLY A 383 23.63 7.25 -5.51
N SER A 384 22.37 7.02 -5.87
CA SER A 384 21.44 6.17 -5.11
C SER A 384 21.90 4.70 -5.09
N ARG A 385 21.69 4.04 -3.96
CA ARG A 385 22.09 2.64 -3.71
C ARG A 385 21.00 1.88 -2.95
N PRO A 386 19.80 1.70 -3.52
CA PRO A 386 18.75 0.91 -2.89
C PRO A 386 19.11 -0.58 -2.90
N THR A 387 18.44 -1.35 -2.04
CA THR A 387 18.49 -2.82 -2.05
C THR A 387 17.11 -3.36 -2.44
N ILE A 388 17.10 -4.37 -3.31
CA ILE A 388 15.91 -5.10 -3.77
C ILE A 388 16.14 -6.58 -3.46
N GLU A 389 15.29 -7.15 -2.60
CA GLU A 389 15.46 -8.50 -2.04
C GLU A 389 14.14 -9.28 -2.07
N ASN A 390 14.17 -10.59 -2.40
CA ASN A 390 12.98 -11.45 -2.51
C ASN A 390 11.84 -10.86 -3.36
N SER A 391 12.14 -10.02 -4.35
CA SER A 391 11.14 -9.18 -5.02
C SER A 391 10.94 -9.55 -6.49
N ILE A 392 9.73 -9.34 -7.01
CA ILE A 392 9.36 -9.65 -8.39
C ILE A 392 9.02 -8.36 -9.13
N LEU A 393 9.75 -8.07 -10.20
CA LEU A 393 9.52 -6.95 -11.10
C LEU A 393 9.12 -7.52 -12.46
N HIS A 394 7.84 -7.42 -12.82
CA HIS A 394 7.32 -8.04 -14.03
C HIS A 394 6.35 -7.18 -14.84
N HIS A 395 6.36 -7.38 -16.16
CA HIS A 395 5.50 -6.68 -17.12
C HIS A 395 5.57 -5.14 -17.10
N ASN A 396 6.59 -4.54 -16.47
CA ASN A 396 6.76 -3.08 -16.40
C ASN A 396 7.29 -2.53 -17.73
N VAL A 397 6.97 -1.26 -18.03
CA VAL A 397 7.18 -0.67 -19.35
C VAL A 397 7.85 0.71 -19.25
N SER A 398 8.93 0.94 -20.00
CA SER A 398 9.53 2.28 -20.10
C SER A 398 10.13 2.56 -21.49
N ARG A 399 10.91 3.64 -21.62
CA ARG A 399 11.78 3.86 -22.79
C ARG A 399 13.23 3.42 -22.54
N TYR A 400 13.71 3.37 -21.30
CA TYR A 400 15.02 2.84 -20.90
C TYR A 400 14.89 2.18 -19.52
N GLY A 401 15.35 0.94 -19.37
CA GLY A 401 15.15 0.17 -18.14
C GLY A 401 13.67 -0.15 -17.93
N GLY A 402 13.17 -1.17 -18.61
CA GLY A 402 11.75 -1.54 -18.57
C GLY A 402 11.29 -1.87 -17.14
N ALA A 403 12.13 -2.52 -16.33
CA ALA A 403 11.98 -2.54 -14.88
C ALA A 403 12.76 -1.40 -14.19
N ILE A 404 14.09 -1.39 -14.32
CA ILE A 404 14.98 -0.55 -13.49
C ILE A 404 15.88 0.34 -14.36
N TYR A 405 15.97 1.62 -14.04
CA TYR A 405 16.92 2.56 -14.65
C TYR A 405 17.85 3.20 -13.61
N ASN A 406 19.16 3.06 -13.80
CA ASN A 406 20.19 3.54 -12.88
C ASN A 406 21.04 4.64 -13.51
N ASN A 407 20.84 5.89 -13.08
CA ASN A 407 21.63 7.05 -13.50
C ASN A 407 22.69 7.39 -12.45
N GLY A 408 23.96 7.05 -12.74
CA GLY A 408 25.07 7.30 -11.81
C GLY A 408 24.84 6.67 -10.43
N SER A 409 24.16 5.53 -10.41
CA SER A 409 23.59 4.86 -9.23
C SER A 409 23.89 3.36 -9.29
N VAL A 410 23.91 2.69 -8.14
CA VAL A 410 24.32 1.28 -8.02
C VAL A 410 23.40 0.55 -7.02
N PRO A 411 22.25 0.02 -7.47
CA PRO A 411 21.42 -0.85 -6.66
C PRO A 411 22.09 -2.20 -6.37
N THR A 412 21.68 -2.81 -5.27
CA THR A 412 21.91 -4.22 -4.96
C THR A 412 20.60 -4.99 -5.20
N ILE A 413 20.67 -6.13 -5.89
CA ILE A 413 19.51 -6.96 -6.24
C ILE A 413 19.85 -8.40 -5.84
N ILE A 414 19.06 -8.99 -4.94
CA ILE A 414 19.31 -10.29 -4.30
C ILE A 414 18.04 -11.13 -4.40
N ASN A 415 18.17 -12.44 -4.68
CA ASN A 415 17.06 -13.40 -4.68
C ASN A 415 15.77 -12.85 -5.31
N SER A 416 15.88 -12.24 -6.50
CA SER A 416 14.78 -11.49 -7.12
C SER A 416 14.54 -11.95 -8.55
N VAL A 417 13.32 -11.74 -9.05
CA VAL A 417 12.93 -12.04 -10.44
C VAL A 417 12.64 -10.74 -11.16
N ILE A 418 13.32 -10.52 -12.29
CA ILE A 418 13.05 -9.42 -13.22
C ILE A 418 12.64 -10.07 -14.54
N ALA A 419 11.34 -10.09 -14.84
CA ALA A 419 10.81 -10.87 -15.97
C ALA A 419 9.77 -10.16 -16.83
N HIS A 420 9.76 -10.42 -18.14
CA HIS A 420 8.76 -9.89 -19.09
C HIS A 420 8.61 -8.34 -19.11
N ASN A 421 9.61 -7.59 -18.63
CA ASN A 421 9.61 -6.13 -18.66
C ASN A 421 10.08 -5.60 -20.04
N VAL A 422 9.56 -4.45 -20.47
CA VAL A 422 9.71 -3.96 -21.85
C VAL A 422 10.24 -2.53 -21.92
N ALA A 423 11.36 -2.32 -22.63
CA ALA A 423 11.81 -1.00 -23.04
C ALA A 423 11.39 -0.73 -24.50
N ILE A 424 10.58 0.32 -24.71
CA ILE A 424 9.99 0.65 -26.02
C ILE A 424 10.84 1.73 -26.71
N GLY A 425 11.49 1.36 -27.81
CA GLY A 425 12.54 2.17 -28.42
C GLY A 425 12.27 2.73 -29.82
N ALA A 426 13.38 2.95 -30.52
CA ALA A 426 13.47 3.53 -31.86
C ALA A 426 14.58 2.89 -32.71
N GLY A 427 14.95 1.64 -32.41
CA GLY A 427 16.02 0.88 -33.06
C GLY A 427 17.37 0.96 -32.34
N ILE A 428 17.38 0.91 -31.00
CA ILE A 428 18.59 0.81 -30.17
C ILE A 428 18.33 -0.06 -28.93
N THR A 429 19.40 -0.64 -28.38
CA THR A 429 19.38 -1.38 -27.09
C THR A 429 19.07 -0.45 -25.92
N LEU A 430 18.12 -0.85 -25.07
CA LEU A 430 17.51 0.00 -24.04
C LEU A 430 17.26 -0.71 -22.71
N GLY A 431 17.52 -2.02 -22.63
CA GLY A 431 17.41 -2.82 -21.41
C GLY A 431 15.96 -2.97 -20.97
N GLY A 432 15.28 -4.01 -21.47
CA GLY A 432 13.94 -4.39 -21.00
C GLY A 432 13.93 -4.67 -19.49
N GLY A 433 14.97 -5.35 -18.97
CA GLY A 433 15.13 -5.53 -17.53
C GLY A 433 15.75 -4.30 -16.87
N VAL A 434 17.09 -4.26 -16.84
CA VAL A 434 17.87 -3.23 -16.16
C VAL A 434 18.66 -2.38 -17.18
N TYR A 435 18.62 -1.06 -17.03
CA TYR A 435 19.49 -0.15 -17.79
C TYR A 435 20.38 0.66 -16.85
N ASN A 436 21.69 0.63 -17.10
CA ASN A 436 22.67 1.43 -16.38
C ASN A 436 23.23 2.51 -17.31
N THR A 437 23.32 3.77 -16.85
CA THR A 437 24.11 4.77 -17.55
C THR A 437 25.61 4.44 -17.46
N SER A 438 26.44 5.08 -18.27
CA SER A 438 27.89 4.85 -18.26
C SER A 438 28.54 5.09 -16.89
N SER A 439 28.00 5.99 -16.07
CA SER A 439 28.43 6.22 -14.67
C SER A 439 27.72 5.35 -13.63
N GLY A 440 26.74 4.53 -14.03
CA GLY A 440 26.00 3.63 -13.18
C GLY A 440 26.56 2.21 -13.11
N GLY A 441 25.88 1.36 -12.35
CA GLY A 441 26.24 -0.03 -12.14
C GLY A 441 25.10 -0.81 -11.49
N SER A 442 25.29 -2.10 -11.24
CA SER A 442 24.34 -2.95 -10.52
C SER A 442 25.06 -4.13 -9.91
N ILE A 443 24.71 -4.47 -8.67
CA ILE A 443 25.19 -5.68 -7.98
C ILE A 443 24.02 -6.66 -7.97
N ILE A 444 24.14 -7.80 -8.64
CA ILE A 444 23.04 -8.77 -8.81
C ILE A 444 23.51 -10.15 -8.34
N TRP A 445 22.80 -10.74 -7.37
CA TRP A 445 23.11 -12.04 -6.77
C TRP A 445 21.86 -12.90 -6.70
N ASN A 446 22.01 -14.23 -6.85
CA ASN A 446 20.94 -15.21 -6.68
C ASN A 446 19.64 -14.88 -7.46
N SER A 447 19.71 -14.18 -8.59
CA SER A 447 18.53 -13.56 -9.24
C SER A 447 18.29 -14.07 -10.66
N ILE A 448 17.05 -13.94 -11.14
CA ILE A 448 16.65 -14.34 -12.49
C ILE A 448 16.29 -13.10 -13.32
N LEU A 449 16.95 -12.93 -14.47
CA LEU A 449 16.63 -11.94 -15.48
C LEU A 449 16.22 -12.66 -16.78
N TRP A 450 14.91 -12.80 -17.01
CA TRP A 450 14.38 -13.65 -18.08
C TRP A 450 13.18 -13.06 -18.85
N GLY A 451 13.15 -13.24 -20.16
CA GLY A 451 12.03 -12.80 -21.01
C GLY A 451 11.86 -11.28 -21.12
N ASN A 452 12.78 -10.48 -20.57
CA ASN A 452 12.71 -9.02 -20.72
C ASN A 452 13.07 -8.62 -22.14
N GLN A 453 12.38 -7.61 -22.66
CA GLN A 453 12.41 -7.23 -24.07
C GLN A 453 12.81 -5.78 -24.31
N ASP A 454 13.64 -5.55 -25.33
CA ASP A 454 13.75 -4.26 -26.02
C ASP A 454 13.69 -4.44 -27.54
N ASP A 455 14.12 -3.44 -28.32
CA ASP A 455 14.07 -3.49 -29.79
C ASP A 455 14.93 -4.62 -30.39
N ASP A 456 15.95 -5.10 -29.66
CA ASP A 456 16.84 -6.19 -30.07
C ASP A 456 16.27 -7.60 -29.73
N GLY A 457 15.09 -7.66 -29.09
CA GLY A 457 14.44 -8.90 -28.67
C GLY A 457 14.69 -9.20 -27.19
N THR A 458 15.08 -10.43 -26.88
CA THR A 458 15.26 -10.94 -25.50
C THR A 458 16.68 -11.51 -25.30
N VAL A 459 17.68 -10.74 -25.73
CA VAL A 459 19.11 -11.11 -25.62
C VAL A 459 19.71 -10.66 -24.28
N GLU A 460 20.98 -11.01 -24.00
CA GLU A 460 21.71 -10.63 -22.78
C GLU A 460 21.63 -9.12 -22.51
N SER A 461 21.80 -8.28 -23.54
CA SER A 461 21.72 -6.82 -23.44
C SER A 461 20.30 -6.27 -23.28
N SER A 462 19.27 -7.04 -23.68
CA SER A 462 17.86 -6.75 -23.38
C SER A 462 17.51 -7.09 -21.92
N GLN A 463 18.23 -8.04 -21.30
CA GLN A 463 18.11 -8.32 -19.88
C GLN A 463 18.80 -7.22 -19.05
N ILE A 464 20.06 -6.89 -19.39
CA ILE A 464 20.81 -5.82 -18.72
C ILE A 464 21.74 -5.06 -19.68
N VAL A 465 21.55 -3.73 -19.76
CA VAL A 465 22.56 -2.83 -20.34
C VAL A 465 23.59 -2.51 -19.25
N ALA A 466 24.85 -2.87 -19.51
CA ALA A 466 25.93 -2.73 -18.53
C ALA A 466 26.50 -1.29 -18.46
N GLY A 467 26.71 -0.81 -17.23
CA GLY A 467 27.46 0.42 -16.92
C GLY A 467 28.90 0.10 -16.48
N MET A 468 29.65 1.09 -15.98
CA MET A 468 31.03 0.89 -15.52
C MET A 468 31.17 -0.04 -14.30
N ALA A 469 30.12 -0.25 -13.50
CA ALA A 469 30.20 -0.97 -12.23
C ALA A 469 29.14 -2.09 -12.10
N VAL A 470 29.09 -3.02 -13.06
CA VAL A 470 28.23 -4.20 -13.00
C VAL A 470 28.99 -5.39 -12.41
N SER A 471 28.38 -6.07 -11.44
CA SER A 471 28.84 -7.35 -10.88
C SER A 471 27.64 -8.26 -10.71
N ILE A 472 27.66 -9.43 -11.35
CA ILE A 472 26.57 -10.40 -11.32
C ILE A 472 27.14 -11.76 -10.96
N LYS A 473 26.53 -12.45 -9.99
CA LYS A 473 26.94 -13.80 -9.56
C LYS A 473 25.73 -14.68 -9.27
N HIS A 474 25.88 -15.99 -9.37
CA HIS A 474 24.86 -16.97 -8.98
C HIS A 474 23.48 -16.67 -9.58
N SER A 475 23.43 -16.18 -10.82
CA SER A 475 22.21 -15.62 -11.43
C SER A 475 21.90 -16.23 -12.79
N ILE A 476 20.62 -16.34 -13.13
CA ILE A 476 20.15 -16.79 -14.45
C ILE A 476 19.89 -15.55 -15.33
N ILE A 477 20.47 -15.50 -16.53
CA ILE A 477 20.36 -14.37 -17.46
C ILE A 477 20.06 -14.89 -18.87
N GLN A 478 18.92 -14.51 -19.43
CA GLN A 478 18.55 -14.96 -20.77
C GLN A 478 19.57 -14.52 -21.84
N GLY A 479 20.02 -15.48 -22.64
CA GLY A 479 20.90 -15.23 -23.79
C GLY A 479 22.36 -14.91 -23.44
N LEU A 480 22.80 -15.17 -22.19
CA LEU A 480 24.18 -15.01 -21.70
C LEU A 480 25.25 -15.48 -22.71
N THR A 481 26.01 -14.53 -23.29
CA THR A 481 27.01 -14.81 -24.35
C THR A 481 28.44 -14.96 -23.85
N GLY A 482 28.72 -14.56 -22.61
CA GLY A 482 30.03 -14.73 -21.97
C GLY A 482 30.58 -13.46 -21.31
N THR A 483 30.06 -12.27 -21.64
CA THR A 483 30.57 -11.00 -21.07
C THR A 483 30.32 -10.88 -19.56
N LEU A 484 29.25 -11.49 -19.06
CA LEU A 484 28.88 -11.53 -17.63
C LEU A 484 29.28 -12.85 -16.93
N ASN A 485 30.14 -13.67 -17.55
CA ASN A 485 30.40 -15.06 -17.17
C ASN A 485 31.68 -15.26 -16.32
N GLY A 486 32.01 -14.30 -15.44
CA GLY A 486 33.21 -14.33 -14.58
C GLY A 486 33.01 -14.99 -13.21
N ASP A 487 31.75 -15.19 -12.83
CA ASP A 487 31.23 -15.89 -11.65
C ASP A 487 30.11 -16.83 -12.15
N PRO A 488 29.70 -17.88 -11.41
CA PRO A 488 28.76 -18.87 -11.93
C PRO A 488 27.38 -18.26 -12.22
N ASN A 489 27.14 -17.90 -13.47
CA ASN A 489 25.89 -17.38 -14.01
C ASN A 489 25.44 -18.30 -15.14
N PHE A 490 24.13 -18.44 -15.32
CA PHE A 490 23.55 -19.47 -16.18
C PHE A 490 22.72 -18.84 -17.30
N GLY A 491 22.89 -19.34 -18.53
CA GLY A 491 22.10 -18.94 -19.71
C GLY A 491 20.91 -19.84 -20.02
N SER A 492 20.71 -20.88 -19.22
CA SER A 492 19.64 -21.88 -19.36
C SER A 492 18.29 -21.34 -18.90
N ASP A 493 17.21 -21.94 -19.40
CA ASP A 493 15.83 -21.59 -19.02
C ASP A 493 15.57 -21.88 -17.53
N PRO A 494 15.05 -20.92 -16.74
CA PRO A 494 14.74 -21.12 -15.32
C PRO A 494 13.58 -22.09 -15.07
N LEU A 495 12.85 -22.53 -16.10
CA LEU A 495 11.68 -23.42 -15.99
C LEU A 495 10.64 -22.89 -15.00
N PHE A 496 10.07 -21.73 -15.30
CA PHE A 496 8.95 -21.18 -14.52
C PHE A 496 7.65 -21.98 -14.74
N VAL A 497 6.85 -22.15 -13.69
CA VAL A 497 5.59 -22.92 -13.71
C VAL A 497 4.55 -22.34 -14.70
N ASP A 498 4.22 -21.05 -14.61
CA ASP A 498 3.34 -20.38 -15.59
C ASP A 498 3.60 -18.85 -15.65
N ALA A 499 4.75 -18.49 -16.20
CA ALA A 499 5.16 -17.08 -16.33
C ALA A 499 4.30 -16.26 -17.32
N ASP A 500 3.44 -16.90 -18.12
CA ASP A 500 2.41 -16.22 -18.94
C ASP A 500 1.22 -15.76 -18.06
N GLN A 501 0.99 -16.45 -16.93
CA GLN A 501 -0.01 -16.14 -15.90
C GLN A 501 0.58 -15.40 -14.67
N ASP A 502 1.80 -14.86 -14.78
CA ASP A 502 2.59 -14.21 -13.72
C ASP A 502 3.05 -15.13 -12.58
N ASP A 503 3.05 -16.45 -12.76
CA ASP A 503 3.64 -17.41 -11.81
C ASP A 503 5.14 -17.64 -12.10
N PHE A 504 5.99 -17.25 -11.14
CA PHE A 504 7.46 -17.33 -11.24
C PHE A 504 8.08 -18.35 -10.28
N HIS A 505 7.30 -19.28 -9.72
CA HIS A 505 7.85 -20.50 -9.11
C HIS A 505 8.63 -21.32 -10.15
N ILE A 506 9.61 -22.10 -9.70
CA ILE A 506 10.47 -22.95 -10.55
C ILE A 506 10.03 -24.42 -10.52
N GLU A 507 10.10 -25.10 -11.67
CA GLU A 507 9.77 -26.53 -11.78
C GLU A 507 10.94 -27.45 -11.35
N PRO A 508 10.65 -28.68 -10.87
CA PRO A 508 11.66 -29.70 -10.61
C PRO A 508 12.56 -29.98 -11.83
N GLY A 509 13.87 -29.80 -11.67
CA GLY A 509 14.85 -29.87 -12.75
C GLY A 509 15.28 -28.51 -13.32
N SER A 510 14.74 -27.41 -12.79
CA SER A 510 15.23 -26.05 -13.05
C SER A 510 16.73 -25.90 -12.71
N PRO A 511 17.51 -25.16 -13.53
CA PRO A 511 18.90 -24.81 -13.22
C PRO A 511 19.03 -23.76 -12.11
N ALA A 512 17.91 -23.28 -11.55
CA ALA A 512 17.92 -22.43 -10.36
C ALA A 512 18.16 -23.22 -9.06
N ILE A 513 17.79 -24.51 -9.04
CA ILE A 513 17.78 -25.35 -7.85
C ILE A 513 19.21 -25.57 -7.35
N ASP A 514 19.42 -25.45 -6.03
CA ASP A 514 20.70 -25.75 -5.37
C ASP A 514 21.94 -24.98 -5.92
N SER A 515 21.70 -23.89 -6.64
CA SER A 515 22.72 -23.21 -7.48
C SER A 515 23.04 -21.77 -7.05
N GLY A 516 22.27 -21.22 -6.12
CA GLY A 516 22.50 -19.92 -5.51
C GLY A 516 23.63 -19.93 -4.46
N SER A 517 23.91 -18.76 -3.88
CA SER A 517 24.90 -18.60 -2.81
C SER A 517 24.25 -18.23 -1.49
N LEU A 518 24.67 -18.86 -0.39
CA LEU A 518 24.32 -18.43 0.97
C LEU A 518 24.87 -17.03 1.32
N VAL A 519 25.79 -16.49 0.52
CA VAL A 519 26.31 -15.13 0.67
C VAL A 519 25.24 -14.13 0.22
N LEU A 520 24.81 -13.27 1.15
CA LEU A 520 23.72 -12.28 1.01
C LEU A 520 22.30 -12.86 0.88
N ALA A 521 22.10 -14.18 0.85
CA ALA A 521 20.75 -14.75 0.75
C ALA A 521 19.88 -14.40 1.99
N PRO A 522 18.60 -14.02 1.80
CA PRO A 522 17.66 -13.84 2.89
C PRO A 522 17.32 -15.18 3.56
N ALA A 523 16.91 -15.13 4.83
CA ALA A 523 16.62 -16.32 5.64
C ALA A 523 15.35 -17.08 5.21
N THR A 524 14.47 -16.44 4.44
CA THR A 524 13.29 -17.05 3.83
C THR A 524 13.16 -16.65 2.36
N ASP A 525 12.29 -17.30 1.63
CA ASP A 525 11.87 -16.91 0.27
C ASP A 525 10.67 -15.94 0.29
N MET A 526 10.00 -15.79 -0.85
CA MET A 526 8.82 -14.92 -0.99
C MET A 526 7.53 -15.49 -0.38
N ASP A 527 7.41 -16.82 -0.28
CA ASP A 527 6.28 -17.53 0.35
C ASP A 527 6.48 -17.69 1.87
N GLY A 528 7.69 -17.48 2.37
CA GLY A 528 8.08 -17.63 3.77
C GLY A 528 8.77 -18.96 4.10
N ASN A 529 9.11 -19.76 3.08
CA ASN A 529 9.89 -20.98 3.23
C ASN A 529 11.33 -20.65 3.66
N VAL A 530 11.92 -21.46 4.54
CA VAL A 530 13.30 -21.23 5.04
C VAL A 530 14.33 -21.60 3.98
N ARG A 531 15.34 -20.74 3.81
CA ARG A 531 16.50 -20.99 2.92
C ARG A 531 17.76 -21.38 3.72
N PRO A 532 18.58 -22.34 3.26
CA PRO A 532 18.32 -23.26 2.16
C PRO A 532 17.39 -24.40 2.60
N TYR A 533 16.60 -24.92 1.67
CA TYR A 533 15.90 -26.20 1.83
C TYR A 533 16.78 -27.37 1.36
N GLY A 534 17.54 -27.17 0.28
CA GLY A 534 18.47 -28.14 -0.30
C GLY A 534 19.90 -28.08 0.27
N ALA A 535 20.88 -28.32 -0.60
CA ALA A 535 22.31 -28.14 -0.34
C ALA A 535 22.74 -26.66 -0.40
N HIS A 536 22.09 -25.84 -1.24
CA HIS A 536 22.26 -24.38 -1.29
C HIS A 536 20.90 -23.70 -1.43
N VAL A 537 20.89 -22.36 -1.53
CA VAL A 537 19.66 -21.61 -1.82
C VAL A 537 19.36 -21.66 -3.31
N ASP A 538 18.08 -21.55 -3.65
CA ASP A 538 17.67 -21.44 -5.05
C ASP A 538 17.87 -20.03 -5.62
N ILE A 539 18.08 -19.96 -6.93
CA ILE A 539 18.20 -18.70 -7.67
C ILE A 539 16.78 -18.17 -7.95
N GLY A 540 16.49 -16.94 -7.54
CA GLY A 540 15.19 -16.28 -7.71
C GLY A 540 14.50 -15.96 -6.39
N ALA A 541 13.22 -15.59 -6.47
CA ALA A 541 12.40 -15.14 -5.33
C ALA A 541 11.85 -16.28 -4.47
N TYR A 542 11.79 -17.51 -5.00
CA TYR A 542 11.25 -18.71 -4.36
C TYR A 542 12.35 -19.70 -3.98
N GLU A 543 12.04 -20.65 -3.09
CA GLU A 543 12.82 -21.84 -2.77
C GLU A 543 11.93 -23.08 -3.02
N LEU A 544 12.37 -24.03 -3.83
CA LEU A 544 11.56 -25.19 -4.21
C LEU A 544 11.52 -26.21 -3.07
N ILE A 545 10.34 -26.37 -2.47
CA ILE A 545 10.09 -27.37 -1.44
C ILE A 545 9.66 -28.69 -2.06
N TYR A 546 10.39 -29.77 -1.78
CA TYR A 546 10.11 -31.11 -2.27
C TYR A 546 10.35 -32.16 -1.18
N ASP A 547 9.44 -33.13 -1.03
CA ASP A 547 9.61 -34.22 -0.05
C ASP A 547 10.89 -35.02 -0.36
N LEU A 548 11.96 -34.74 0.39
CA LEU A 548 13.18 -35.51 0.38
C LEU A 548 12.86 -36.98 0.75
N PRO A 549 13.20 -37.98 -0.08
CA PRO A 549 13.01 -39.37 0.31
C PRO A 549 13.84 -39.64 1.57
N PRO A 550 13.28 -40.34 2.59
CA PRO A 550 13.88 -40.41 3.91
C PRO A 550 15.30 -40.97 3.82
N THR A 551 16.27 -40.15 4.24
CA THR A 551 17.70 -40.47 4.21
C THR A 551 17.93 -41.87 4.78
N PRO A 552 18.53 -42.80 4.03
CA PRO A 552 18.61 -44.19 4.46
C PRO A 552 19.42 -44.28 5.75
N VAL A 553 18.71 -44.52 6.87
CA VAL A 553 19.32 -44.65 8.19
C VAL A 553 20.40 -45.73 8.10
N PRO A 554 21.67 -45.42 8.41
CA PRO A 554 22.75 -46.37 8.26
C PRO A 554 22.46 -47.59 9.15
N THR A 555 22.13 -48.71 8.52
CA THR A 555 21.79 -49.94 9.22
C THR A 555 22.98 -50.36 10.06
N ALA A 556 22.80 -50.41 11.38
CA ALA A 556 23.90 -50.65 12.30
C ALA A 556 24.52 -52.02 12.05
N THR A 557 25.70 -52.04 11.44
CA THR A 557 26.49 -53.27 11.22
C THR A 557 26.75 -53.94 12.56
N SER A 558 26.22 -55.14 12.76
CA SER A 558 26.33 -55.86 14.02
C SER A 558 27.79 -56.25 14.30
N THR A 559 28.43 -55.52 15.22
CA THR A 559 29.75 -55.88 15.74
C THR A 559 29.65 -57.13 16.59
N PHE A 560 30.43 -58.16 16.25
CA PHE A 560 30.44 -59.41 16.99
C PHE A 560 31.03 -59.22 18.40
N THR A 561 30.29 -59.68 19.41
CA THR A 561 30.71 -59.66 20.81
C THR A 561 31.81 -60.69 21.08
N SER A 562 32.86 -60.27 21.78
CA SER A 562 33.92 -61.16 22.27
C SER A 562 33.51 -61.82 23.58
N THR A 563 33.74 -63.13 23.69
CA THR A 563 33.44 -63.94 24.89
C THR A 563 34.63 -63.87 25.87
N PRO A 564 34.41 -63.73 27.20
CA PRO A 564 35.49 -63.51 28.17
C PRO A 564 36.30 -64.76 28.51
N THR A 565 37.56 -64.57 28.92
CA THR A 565 38.45 -65.59 29.50
C THR A 565 39.05 -65.06 30.81
N ALA A 566 39.27 -65.94 31.79
CA ALA A 566 39.54 -65.57 33.18
C ALA A 566 41.01 -65.21 33.52
N THR A 567 41.19 -64.47 34.61
CA THR A 567 42.47 -64.01 35.19
C THR A 567 43.25 -65.12 35.91
N PRO A 568 44.56 -64.92 36.17
CA PRO A 568 44.93 -64.83 37.59
C PRO A 568 45.98 -63.74 37.95
N ILE A 569 45.63 -63.03 39.03
CA ILE A 569 46.40 -62.32 40.07
C ILE A 569 47.95 -62.41 40.04
N HIS A 570 48.62 -61.25 40.21
CA HIS A 570 49.78 -61.08 41.11
C HIS A 570 49.90 -59.59 41.58
N THR A 571 50.59 -59.35 42.70
CA THR A 571 50.72 -58.09 43.48
C THR A 571 52.12 -57.99 44.12
N PRO A 572 52.57 -56.88 44.76
CA PRO A 572 52.12 -55.47 44.76
C PRO A 572 53.28 -54.41 44.64
N THR A 573 52.96 -53.12 44.87
CA THR A 573 53.84 -52.03 45.42
C THR A 573 54.58 -51.08 44.44
N GLY A 574 54.50 -49.77 44.70
CA GLY A 574 55.39 -48.74 44.13
C GLY A 574 54.76 -47.34 43.96
N THR A 575 55.06 -46.38 44.84
CA THR A 575 54.51 -45.00 44.83
C THR A 575 55.61 -43.94 44.49
N PRO A 576 55.31 -42.63 44.41
CA PRO A 576 55.19 -41.84 43.18
C PRO A 576 56.42 -40.94 42.88
N THR A 577 56.42 -40.23 41.72
CA THR A 577 57.14 -38.95 41.52
C THR A 577 56.47 -38.09 40.42
N ARG A 578 56.55 -36.76 40.55
CA ARG A 578 56.05 -35.72 39.60
C ARG A 578 57.05 -35.46 38.47
N THR A 579 56.64 -34.79 37.38
CA THR A 579 57.20 -33.49 36.89
C THR A 579 56.41 -32.98 35.66
N ALA A 580 56.67 -31.74 35.22
CA ALA A 580 55.72 -30.84 34.55
C ALA A 580 55.79 -30.75 33.01
N THR A 581 54.79 -30.05 32.48
CA THR A 581 54.60 -29.55 31.10
C THR A 581 55.80 -28.78 30.53
N PRO A 582 56.13 -28.91 29.23
CA PRO A 582 57.09 -28.04 28.55
C PRO A 582 56.46 -26.74 28.02
N THR A 583 57.24 -25.66 28.01
CA THR A 583 56.88 -24.34 27.44
C THR A 583 57.49 -24.18 26.04
N LEU A 584 56.85 -23.40 25.15
CA LEU A 584 57.38 -23.06 23.83
C LEU A 584 58.46 -21.96 23.89
N THR A 585 59.48 -22.06 23.03
CA THR A 585 60.64 -21.15 22.95
C THR A 585 60.66 -20.41 21.62
N ALA A 586 61.10 -19.14 21.62
CA ALA A 586 61.18 -18.28 20.42
C ALA A 586 62.63 -17.93 20.02
N THR A 587 62.86 -17.56 18.76
CA THR A 587 64.15 -17.15 18.14
C THR A 587 63.86 -16.53 16.77
N ALA A 588 64.51 -15.48 16.24
CA ALA A 588 65.26 -14.34 16.80
C ALA A 588 65.38 -13.20 15.72
N THR A 589 65.88 -12.02 16.09
CA THR A 589 65.78 -10.73 15.35
C THR A 589 66.98 -10.34 14.46
N ILE A 590 66.83 -9.25 13.68
CA ILE A 590 67.71 -8.04 13.46
C ILE A 590 67.29 -7.37 12.12
N ALA A 591 67.22 -6.05 11.86
CA ALA A 591 67.51 -4.78 12.56
C ALA A 591 66.26 -3.81 12.46
N ALA A 592 66.13 -2.53 12.87
CA ALA A 592 66.99 -1.34 13.14
C ALA A 592 67.51 -0.57 11.87
N THR A 593 67.61 0.77 11.76
CA THR A 593 67.29 2.00 12.58
C THR A 593 67.59 3.28 11.74
N PRO A 594 67.48 4.56 12.22
CA PRO A 594 66.63 5.25 13.23
C PRO A 594 65.83 6.43 12.58
N SER A 595 64.94 7.21 13.23
CA SER A 595 65.12 8.32 14.22
C SER A 595 63.87 9.26 14.07
N SER A 596 63.46 10.18 14.95
CA SER A 596 63.99 10.75 16.20
C SER A 596 62.85 11.12 17.19
N THR A 597 63.19 11.56 18.41
CA THR A 597 62.28 11.66 19.58
C THR A 597 61.84 13.08 19.95
N ALA A 598 60.61 13.24 20.46
CA ALA A 598 60.23 14.29 21.43
C ALA A 598 59.10 13.80 22.35
N THR A 599 59.04 14.30 23.60
CA THR A 599 58.12 13.81 24.66
C THR A 599 57.41 15.01 25.38
N PRO A 600 56.61 14.87 26.47
CA PRO A 600 55.21 15.25 26.45
C PRO A 600 54.85 16.48 27.29
N ILE A 601 53.59 16.92 27.22
CA ILE A 601 52.81 17.55 28.30
C ILE A 601 51.34 17.11 28.14
N ALA A 602 50.57 17.03 29.23
CA ALA A 602 49.23 16.45 29.25
C ALA A 602 48.20 17.33 29.96
N THR A 603 46.94 17.26 29.51
CA THR A 603 45.74 17.69 30.25
C THR A 603 44.60 16.70 29.98
N ALA A 604 43.77 16.42 30.99
CA ALA A 604 42.61 15.53 30.93
C ALA A 604 41.37 16.27 30.32
N THR A 605 40.18 15.68 30.09
CA THR A 605 39.57 14.47 30.67
C THR A 605 38.54 13.85 29.71
N SER A 606 38.12 12.60 29.97
CA SER A 606 37.19 11.79 29.16
C SER A 606 35.71 11.92 29.56
N SER A 607 34.81 11.69 28.59
CA SER A 607 33.66 10.78 28.78
C SER A 607 33.13 10.28 27.44
N ALA A 608 32.89 8.97 27.32
CA ALA A 608 32.19 8.34 26.20
C ALA A 608 31.39 7.14 26.72
N THR A 609 30.10 7.09 26.42
CA THR A 609 29.17 6.06 26.92
C THR A 609 29.25 4.79 26.06
N PRO A 610 29.30 3.57 26.63
CA PRO A 610 29.61 2.36 25.88
C PRO A 610 28.41 1.70 25.19
N THR A 611 28.66 1.12 24.02
CA THR A 611 27.82 0.09 23.38
C THR A 611 27.93 -1.23 24.15
N ILE A 612 26.87 -2.04 24.18
CA ILE A 612 26.89 -3.38 24.79
C ILE A 612 26.34 -4.40 23.79
N SER A 613 27.02 -5.55 23.67
CA SER A 613 26.61 -6.71 22.85
C SER A 613 26.12 -7.85 23.75
N PRO A 614 25.09 -8.62 23.38
CA PRO A 614 24.53 -9.65 24.25
C PRO A 614 25.33 -10.97 24.26
N THR A 615 25.44 -11.60 25.43
CA THR A 615 25.88 -13.00 25.58
C THR A 615 25.08 -13.63 26.74
N PRO A 616 24.50 -14.82 26.59
CA PRO A 616 23.52 -15.34 27.55
C PRO A 616 24.14 -16.18 28.69
N THR A 617 23.45 -16.23 29.84
CA THR A 617 23.22 -17.43 30.68
C THR A 617 22.25 -17.06 31.81
N GLY A 618 21.22 -17.87 32.06
CA GLY A 618 20.25 -17.65 33.13
C GLY A 618 19.33 -18.85 33.36
N THR A 619 19.58 -19.61 34.42
CA THR A 619 18.97 -20.91 34.75
C THR A 619 17.43 -20.89 34.78
N ALA A 620 16.80 -21.90 34.20
CA ALA A 620 15.34 -22.04 34.18
C ALA A 620 14.74 -22.49 35.53
N THR A 621 13.55 -21.97 35.84
CA THR A 621 12.64 -22.46 36.89
C THR A 621 11.42 -23.09 36.18
N PRO A 622 10.89 -24.26 36.63
CA PRO A 622 9.86 -24.97 35.86
C PRO A 622 8.53 -24.21 35.81
N ILE A 623 8.02 -23.99 34.59
CA ILE A 623 6.66 -23.50 34.33
C ILE A 623 5.74 -24.70 34.11
N VAL A 624 4.53 -24.63 34.66
CA VAL A 624 3.53 -25.71 34.61
C VAL A 624 2.96 -25.85 33.19
N THR A 625 2.89 -27.07 32.68
CA THR A 625 2.31 -27.40 31.38
C THR A 625 0.79 -27.16 31.34
N PRO A 626 0.26 -26.38 30.40
CA PRO A 626 -1.18 -26.37 30.12
C PRO A 626 -1.56 -27.70 29.45
N THR A 627 -2.47 -28.46 30.07
CA THR A 627 -3.00 -29.70 29.48
C THR A 627 -4.02 -29.37 28.39
N THR A 628 -4.00 -30.11 27.28
CA THR A 628 -4.97 -29.96 26.19
C THR A 628 -6.31 -30.57 26.57
N GLU A 629 -7.32 -29.73 26.72
CA GLU A 629 -8.72 -30.16 26.88
C GLU A 629 -9.34 -30.49 25.50
N PRO A 630 -10.09 -31.60 25.34
CA PRO A 630 -10.61 -32.03 24.05
C PRO A 630 -11.82 -31.19 23.60
N SER A 631 -11.85 -30.85 22.31
CA SER A 631 -12.97 -30.12 21.69
C SER A 631 -14.29 -30.90 21.80
N PRO A 632 -15.41 -30.26 22.18
CA PRO A 632 -16.70 -30.93 22.33
C PRO A 632 -17.30 -31.31 20.97
N THR A 633 -17.56 -32.61 20.77
CA THR A 633 -18.20 -33.12 19.55
C THR A 633 -19.64 -32.59 19.40
N ALA A 634 -19.89 -31.81 18.36
CA ALA A 634 -21.24 -31.35 18.03
C ALA A 634 -22.14 -32.54 17.64
N THR A 635 -23.24 -32.72 18.38
CA THR A 635 -24.33 -33.65 18.02
C THR A 635 -25.52 -32.85 17.48
N PRO A 636 -26.17 -33.30 16.40
CA PRO A 636 -27.26 -32.54 15.78
C PRO A 636 -28.51 -32.52 16.67
N ARG A 637 -29.12 -31.34 16.84
CA ARG A 637 -30.48 -31.23 17.39
C ARG A 637 -31.53 -31.52 16.31
N PRO A 638 -32.72 -32.03 16.68
CA PRO A 638 -33.86 -32.12 15.77
C PRO A 638 -34.30 -30.73 15.28
N ILE A 639 -34.88 -30.70 14.08
CA ILE A 639 -35.50 -29.52 13.48
C ILE A 639 -36.94 -29.40 14.02
N ASP A 640 -37.34 -28.19 14.37
CA ASP A 640 -38.72 -27.84 14.75
C ASP A 640 -39.58 -27.64 13.48
N PRO A 641 -40.76 -28.29 13.31
CA PRO A 641 -41.50 -28.25 12.04
C PRO A 641 -42.18 -26.93 11.69
N ASP A 642 -42.55 -26.12 12.70
CA ASP A 642 -43.55 -25.04 12.54
C ASP A 642 -42.90 -23.64 12.52
N CYS A 643 -42.01 -23.38 11.56
CA CYS A 643 -41.48 -22.04 11.28
C CYS A 643 -41.90 -21.59 9.86
N ASP A 644 -42.73 -20.55 9.79
CA ASP A 644 -43.56 -20.24 8.62
C ASP A 644 -42.82 -19.79 7.33
N LEU A 645 -43.39 -20.19 6.19
CA LEU A 645 -42.94 -19.82 4.85
C LEU A 645 -43.36 -18.39 4.47
N GLU A 646 -42.60 -17.38 4.88
CA GLU A 646 -42.75 -16.03 4.27
C GLU A 646 -41.42 -15.31 3.93
N CYS A 647 -40.27 -15.76 4.45
CA CYS A 647 -38.98 -15.08 4.27
C CYS A 647 -38.18 -15.49 3.01
N CYS A 648 -38.86 -15.88 1.92
CA CYS A 648 -38.21 -16.39 0.69
C CYS A 648 -38.83 -15.87 -0.62
N GLN A 649 -39.14 -14.57 -0.68
CA GLN A 649 -39.24 -13.86 -1.97
C GLN A 649 -37.91 -13.19 -2.30
N CYS A 650 -37.02 -13.91 -3.00
CA CYS A 650 -35.93 -13.27 -3.73
C CYS A 650 -36.54 -12.53 -4.93
N GLU A 651 -36.65 -11.20 -4.86
CA GLU A 651 -37.08 -10.40 -5.99
C GLU A 651 -36.15 -10.63 -7.20
N ALA A 652 -36.75 -10.99 -8.33
CA ALA A 652 -36.00 -11.20 -9.56
C ALA A 652 -35.53 -9.84 -10.12
N ILE A 653 -34.25 -9.52 -9.88
CA ILE A 653 -33.60 -8.27 -10.33
C ILE A 653 -33.89 -8.02 -11.81
N ASP A 654 -34.64 -6.96 -12.13
CA ASP A 654 -35.00 -6.66 -13.52
C ASP A 654 -33.84 -6.04 -14.31
N VAL A 655 -32.98 -6.92 -14.81
CA VAL A 655 -31.90 -6.59 -15.74
C VAL A 655 -32.41 -6.27 -17.17
N SER A 656 -33.70 -6.01 -17.41
CA SER A 656 -34.23 -5.57 -18.72
C SER A 656 -33.58 -4.27 -19.19
N GLU A 657 -33.36 -3.31 -18.27
CA GLU A 657 -32.68 -2.06 -18.57
C GLU A 657 -31.18 -2.28 -18.86
N THR A 658 -30.50 -3.12 -18.07
CA THR A 658 -29.10 -3.51 -18.30
C THR A 658 -28.90 -4.16 -19.67
N LYS A 659 -29.79 -5.10 -20.03
CA LYS A 659 -29.82 -5.77 -21.35
C LYS A 659 -30.07 -4.76 -22.48
N SER A 660 -30.92 -3.76 -22.25
CA SER A 660 -31.18 -2.67 -23.21
C SER A 660 -29.97 -1.75 -23.40
N LEU A 661 -29.29 -1.34 -22.34
CA LEU A 661 -28.09 -0.49 -22.37
C LEU A 661 -26.93 -1.18 -23.10
N ILE A 662 -26.67 -2.46 -22.85
CA ILE A 662 -25.67 -3.26 -23.56
C ILE A 662 -26.03 -3.35 -25.06
N ALA A 663 -27.30 -3.60 -25.40
CA ALA A 663 -27.76 -3.65 -26.79
C ALA A 663 -27.70 -2.29 -27.52
N ILE A 664 -27.68 -1.16 -26.79
CA ILE A 664 -27.43 0.18 -27.31
C ILE A 664 -25.93 0.42 -27.52
N ALA A 665 -25.08 0.03 -26.57
CA ALA A 665 -23.62 0.17 -26.68
C ALA A 665 -23.06 -0.61 -27.89
N LEU A 666 -23.46 -1.88 -28.05
CA LEU A 666 -23.07 -2.71 -29.19
C LEU A 666 -23.53 -2.11 -30.54
N ARG A 667 -24.75 -1.56 -30.62
CA ARG A 667 -25.25 -0.88 -31.82
C ARG A 667 -24.50 0.43 -32.13
N LYS A 668 -24.11 1.21 -31.12
CA LYS A 668 -23.26 2.40 -31.29
C LYS A 668 -21.88 2.01 -31.84
N MET A 669 -21.26 0.98 -31.29
CA MET A 669 -19.93 0.50 -31.70
C MET A 669 -19.92 -0.07 -33.12
N ALA A 670 -20.94 -0.88 -33.48
CA ALA A 670 -21.09 -1.40 -34.85
C ALA A 670 -21.24 -0.27 -35.89
N ASN A 671 -22.03 0.76 -35.59
CA ASN A 671 -22.21 1.93 -36.47
C ASN A 671 -20.94 2.80 -36.59
N PHE A 672 -20.11 2.87 -35.54
CA PHE A 672 -18.80 3.52 -35.60
C PHE A 672 -17.84 2.78 -36.54
N ILE A 673 -17.74 1.45 -36.39
CA ILE A 673 -16.90 0.59 -37.25
C ILE A 673 -17.35 0.64 -38.72
N ALA A 674 -18.66 0.64 -38.98
CA ALA A 674 -19.22 0.76 -40.33
C ALA A 674 -18.88 2.10 -41.01
N ARG A 675 -18.65 3.17 -40.25
CA ARG A 675 -18.21 4.49 -40.77
C ARG A 675 -16.70 4.52 -41.08
N LEU A 676 -15.87 3.86 -40.29
CA LEU A 676 -14.43 3.74 -40.55
C LEU A 676 -14.13 3.04 -41.90
N GLY A 677 -14.97 2.09 -42.30
CA GLY A 677 -14.86 1.38 -43.57
C GLY A 677 -15.10 2.20 -44.85
N ARG A 678 -15.49 3.49 -44.75
CA ARG A 678 -15.71 4.39 -45.90
C ARG A 678 -14.58 5.39 -46.15
N GLY A 679 -13.55 5.44 -45.30
CA GLY A 679 -12.35 6.26 -45.54
C GLY A 679 -11.34 5.56 -46.45
N ASN A 680 -10.52 6.33 -47.17
CA ASN A 680 -9.51 5.82 -48.11
C ASN A 680 -8.47 4.91 -47.43
N ILE A 681 -8.70 3.60 -47.50
CA ILE A 681 -7.81 2.55 -46.97
C ILE A 681 -7.54 1.56 -48.11
N SER A 682 -6.26 1.17 -48.29
CA SER A 682 -5.84 0.20 -49.30
C SER A 682 -6.67 -1.09 -49.23
N ARG A 683 -7.16 -1.55 -50.39
CA ARG A 683 -8.06 -2.71 -50.53
C ARG A 683 -7.50 -3.97 -49.83
N THR A 684 -6.18 -4.16 -49.83
CA THR A 684 -5.50 -5.31 -49.22
C THR A 684 -5.54 -5.27 -47.69
N ALA A 685 -5.28 -4.10 -47.09
CA ALA A 685 -5.37 -3.91 -45.64
C ALA A 685 -6.83 -4.04 -45.15
N SER A 686 -7.76 -3.41 -45.88
CA SER A 686 -9.19 -3.51 -45.59
C SER A 686 -9.71 -4.95 -45.67
N ARG A 687 -9.23 -5.78 -46.61
CA ARG A 687 -9.53 -7.22 -46.67
C ARG A 687 -9.01 -8.00 -45.45
N ARG A 688 -7.75 -7.79 -45.03
CA ARG A 688 -7.19 -8.48 -43.85
C ARG A 688 -7.95 -8.12 -42.56
N VAL A 689 -8.25 -6.84 -42.34
CA VAL A 689 -9.04 -6.39 -41.18
C VAL A 689 -10.47 -6.95 -41.23
N ASN A 690 -11.18 -6.83 -42.36
CA ASN A 690 -12.52 -7.39 -42.50
C ASN A 690 -12.56 -8.90 -42.26
N ASN A 691 -11.56 -9.66 -42.71
CA ASN A 691 -11.54 -11.11 -42.50
C ASN A 691 -11.27 -11.49 -41.03
N LYS A 692 -10.42 -10.74 -40.30
CA LYS A 692 -10.20 -10.97 -38.87
C LYS A 692 -11.44 -10.58 -38.05
N VAL A 693 -12.08 -9.44 -38.35
CA VAL A 693 -13.37 -9.02 -37.77
C VAL A 693 -14.49 -10.03 -38.08
N LYS A 694 -14.59 -10.55 -39.31
CA LYS A 694 -15.57 -11.60 -39.69
C LYS A 694 -15.27 -12.98 -39.11
N ARG A 695 -14.11 -13.21 -38.48
CA ARG A 695 -13.89 -14.38 -37.59
C ARG A 695 -14.39 -14.05 -36.18
N ILE A 696 -13.94 -12.94 -35.59
CA ILE A 696 -14.32 -12.51 -34.24
C ILE A 696 -15.85 -12.39 -34.07
N ALA A 697 -16.54 -11.75 -35.03
CA ALA A 697 -18.00 -11.63 -35.01
C ALA A 697 -18.73 -12.99 -35.11
N ARG A 698 -18.12 -14.00 -35.77
CA ARG A 698 -18.66 -15.37 -35.80
C ARG A 698 -18.40 -16.11 -34.50
N SER A 699 -17.26 -15.91 -33.85
CA SER A 699 -17.01 -16.44 -32.50
C SER A 699 -17.98 -15.84 -31.47
N ALA A 700 -18.19 -14.52 -31.49
CA ALA A 700 -19.13 -13.84 -30.61
C ALA A 700 -20.59 -14.29 -30.85
N ALA A 701 -21.02 -14.41 -32.11
CA ALA A 701 -22.35 -14.95 -32.43
C ALA A 701 -22.52 -16.42 -32.00
N LYS A 702 -21.46 -17.24 -32.11
CA LYS A 702 -21.48 -18.62 -31.64
C LYS A 702 -21.56 -18.70 -30.12
N LEU A 703 -20.84 -17.84 -29.38
CA LEU A 703 -20.92 -17.74 -27.92
C LEU A 703 -22.32 -17.35 -27.45
N ALA A 704 -22.92 -16.32 -28.06
CA ALA A 704 -24.28 -15.88 -27.75
C ALA A 704 -25.34 -16.96 -28.07
N ALA A 705 -25.16 -17.73 -29.14
CA ALA A 705 -26.01 -18.89 -29.44
C ALA A 705 -25.87 -19.99 -28.38
N THR A 706 -24.65 -20.34 -27.96
CA THR A 706 -24.41 -21.29 -26.85
C THR A 706 -25.06 -20.81 -25.56
N GLN A 707 -25.01 -19.52 -25.23
CA GLN A 707 -25.68 -18.95 -24.05
C GLN A 707 -27.21 -19.08 -24.13
N GLN A 708 -27.83 -18.84 -25.30
CA GLN A 708 -29.27 -19.11 -25.48
C GLN A 708 -29.61 -20.59 -25.36
N GLU A 709 -28.72 -21.49 -25.80
CA GLU A 709 -28.91 -22.94 -25.71
C GLU A 709 -28.84 -23.46 -24.26
N VAL A 710 -28.04 -22.82 -23.40
CA VAL A 710 -27.95 -23.08 -21.96
C VAL A 710 -29.17 -22.50 -21.22
N LEU A 711 -29.54 -21.24 -21.49
CA LEU A 711 -30.68 -20.58 -20.84
C LEU A 711 -32.01 -21.30 -21.10
N LYS A 712 -32.19 -21.91 -22.28
CA LYS A 712 -33.36 -22.76 -22.59
C LYS A 712 -33.41 -24.08 -21.80
N LYS A 713 -32.30 -24.50 -21.17
CA LYS A 713 -32.20 -25.77 -20.42
C LYS A 713 -32.31 -25.60 -18.90
N LEU A 714 -32.02 -24.41 -18.37
CA LEU A 714 -32.16 -24.10 -16.93
C LEU A 714 -33.50 -24.57 -16.31
N PRO A 715 -34.68 -24.32 -16.92
CA PRO A 715 -35.96 -24.75 -16.35
C PRO A 715 -36.13 -26.27 -16.20
N LYS A 716 -35.34 -27.09 -16.89
CA LYS A 716 -35.34 -28.55 -16.73
C LYS A 716 -34.31 -29.06 -15.71
N PHE A 717 -33.28 -28.28 -15.37
CA PHE A 717 -32.32 -28.64 -14.34
C PHE A 717 -32.88 -28.41 -12.93
N MET A 718 -33.55 -27.27 -12.70
CA MET A 718 -34.16 -26.92 -11.40
C MET A 718 -35.10 -28.00 -10.84
N VAL A 719 -35.79 -28.75 -11.70
CA VAL A 719 -36.75 -29.80 -11.30
C VAL A 719 -36.06 -31.12 -10.90
N THR A 720 -34.78 -31.32 -11.24
CA THR A 720 -34.09 -32.61 -11.04
C THR A 720 -33.16 -32.62 -9.83
N CYS A 721 -32.62 -31.46 -9.41
CA CYS A 721 -31.62 -31.39 -8.34
C CYS A 721 -32.16 -31.59 -6.91
N VAL A 722 -33.47 -31.78 -6.71
CA VAL A 722 -34.10 -31.96 -5.39
C VAL A 722 -33.88 -33.37 -4.82
N LEU A 723 -33.33 -34.33 -5.59
CA LEU A 723 -33.23 -35.75 -5.21
C LEU A 723 -31.84 -36.39 -5.44
N ALA A 724 -30.76 -35.61 -5.55
CA ALA A 724 -29.39 -36.16 -5.68
C ALA A 724 -28.37 -35.34 -4.89
N ALA A 725 -27.67 -35.99 -3.95
CA ALA A 725 -26.72 -35.35 -3.05
C ALA A 725 -25.27 -35.46 -3.58
N GLU A 726 -24.92 -34.67 -4.60
CA GLU A 726 -23.54 -34.48 -5.05
C GLU A 726 -23.22 -32.98 -5.20
N LYS A 727 -21.94 -32.60 -4.99
CA LYS A 727 -21.47 -31.20 -5.06
C LYS A 727 -21.64 -30.64 -6.49
N PRO A 728 -22.32 -29.50 -6.69
CA PRO A 728 -22.34 -28.85 -8.00
C PRO A 728 -20.97 -28.23 -8.33
N PRO A 729 -20.56 -28.20 -9.62
CA PRO A 729 -19.37 -27.48 -10.04
C PRO A 729 -19.59 -25.96 -9.92
N ILE A 730 -18.54 -25.22 -9.58
CA ILE A 730 -18.59 -23.75 -9.48
C ILE A 730 -18.82 -23.17 -10.88
N VAL A 731 -19.95 -22.49 -11.06
CA VAL A 731 -20.25 -21.70 -12.26
C VAL A 731 -20.14 -20.21 -11.86
N PRO A 732 -19.33 -19.40 -12.57
CA PRO A 732 -19.14 -17.99 -12.23
C PRO A 732 -20.47 -17.22 -12.35
N SER A 733 -20.64 -16.23 -11.47
CA SER A 733 -21.90 -15.49 -11.32
C SER A 733 -22.22 -14.62 -12.54
N GLU A 734 -23.50 -14.24 -12.74
CA GLU A 734 -23.89 -13.42 -13.91
C GLU A 734 -23.19 -12.04 -13.89
N GLY A 735 -22.97 -11.46 -12.70
CA GLY A 735 -22.20 -10.23 -12.53
C GLY A 735 -20.70 -10.37 -12.84
N GLU A 736 -20.10 -11.51 -12.51
CA GLU A 736 -18.69 -11.82 -12.76
C GLU A 736 -18.39 -12.08 -14.25
N LEU A 737 -19.36 -12.67 -14.96
CA LEU A 737 -19.37 -12.78 -16.41
C LEU A 737 -19.56 -11.40 -17.09
N ILE A 738 -20.35 -10.51 -16.51
CA ILE A 738 -20.53 -9.13 -16.99
C ILE A 738 -19.25 -8.30 -16.79
N ALA A 739 -18.59 -8.39 -15.63
CA ALA A 739 -17.30 -7.75 -15.37
C ALA A 739 -16.24 -8.20 -16.40
N ASN A 740 -16.05 -9.52 -16.53
CA ASN A 740 -15.15 -10.12 -17.52
C ASN A 740 -15.43 -9.66 -18.97
N ALA A 741 -16.69 -9.44 -19.33
CA ALA A 741 -17.06 -8.92 -20.65
C ALA A 741 -16.75 -7.42 -20.79
N GLY A 742 -16.90 -6.64 -19.72
CA GLY A 742 -16.48 -5.24 -19.64
C GLY A 742 -14.98 -5.07 -19.84
N ASP A 743 -14.16 -5.81 -19.11
CA ASP A 743 -12.70 -5.70 -19.17
C ASP A 743 -12.14 -6.12 -20.52
N LYS A 744 -12.67 -7.21 -21.10
CA LYS A 744 -12.30 -7.66 -22.46
C LYS A 744 -12.74 -6.65 -23.54
N MET A 745 -13.77 -5.84 -23.30
CA MET A 745 -14.15 -4.70 -24.16
C MET A 745 -13.23 -3.47 -23.98
N VAL A 746 -12.76 -3.20 -22.75
CA VAL A 746 -11.77 -2.16 -22.45
C VAL A 746 -10.43 -2.50 -23.13
N GLN A 747 -9.87 -3.67 -22.87
CA GLN A 747 -8.62 -4.15 -23.47
C GLN A 747 -8.64 -4.13 -25.01
N LEU A 748 -9.77 -4.47 -25.62
CA LEU A 748 -9.96 -4.40 -27.08
C LEU A 748 -9.94 -2.95 -27.60
N THR A 749 -10.48 -2.00 -26.82
CA THR A 749 -10.51 -0.58 -27.16
C THR A 749 -9.15 0.06 -27.01
N ASP A 750 -8.38 -0.33 -26.00
CA ASP A 750 -7.04 0.22 -25.75
C ASP A 750 -6.01 -0.37 -26.74
N ARG A 751 -6.16 -1.63 -27.16
CA ARG A 751 -5.43 -2.19 -28.32
C ARG A 751 -5.80 -1.50 -29.65
N LEU A 752 -7.03 -0.97 -29.80
CA LEU A 752 -7.40 -0.13 -30.94
C LEU A 752 -6.81 1.28 -30.86
N LEU A 753 -6.63 1.83 -29.65
CA LEU A 753 -5.95 3.09 -29.39
C LEU A 753 -4.48 3.00 -29.83
N LEU A 754 -3.79 1.93 -29.42
CA LEU A 754 -2.39 1.63 -29.78
C LEU A 754 -2.18 1.54 -31.31
N LEU A 755 -3.13 0.95 -32.04
CA LEU A 755 -3.15 0.92 -33.51
C LEU A 755 -3.47 2.28 -34.16
N GLY A 756 -4.11 3.19 -33.42
CA GLY A 756 -4.41 4.56 -33.85
C GLY A 756 -3.18 5.46 -33.93
N HIS A 757 -2.23 5.32 -32.98
CA HIS A 757 -1.04 6.16 -32.89
C HIS A 757 -0.08 6.06 -34.10
N ARG A 758 -0.14 4.98 -34.89
CA ARG A 758 0.79 4.73 -36.02
C ARG A 758 0.44 5.42 -37.36
N ALA A 759 -0.41 6.47 -37.40
CA ALA A 759 -0.62 7.25 -38.64
C ALA A 759 -1.34 8.62 -38.45
N GLY A 760 -1.19 9.48 -39.47
CA GLY A 760 -1.41 10.93 -39.41
C GLY A 760 -2.82 11.50 -39.23
N SER A 761 -2.88 12.84 -39.34
CA SER A 761 -3.85 13.76 -38.72
C SER A 761 -5.32 13.37 -38.73
N THR A 762 -5.85 12.79 -39.81
CA THR A 762 -7.26 12.35 -39.89
C THR A 762 -7.62 11.32 -38.81
N LYS A 763 -6.65 10.56 -38.30
CA LYS A 763 -6.86 9.55 -37.25
C LYS A 763 -6.96 10.12 -35.85
N ARG A 764 -6.42 11.32 -35.57
CA ARG A 764 -6.49 11.96 -34.24
C ARG A 764 -7.94 12.20 -33.82
N LYS A 765 -8.77 12.73 -34.74
CA LYS A 765 -10.23 12.90 -34.58
C LYS A 765 -11.04 11.59 -34.52
N ALA A 766 -10.43 10.44 -34.84
CA ALA A 766 -11.03 9.12 -34.63
C ALA A 766 -10.66 8.56 -33.25
N ALA A 767 -9.41 8.74 -32.80
CA ALA A 767 -8.96 8.41 -31.45
C ALA A 767 -9.70 9.23 -30.38
N GLU A 768 -9.82 10.56 -30.57
CA GLU A 768 -10.62 11.45 -29.69
C GLU A 768 -12.06 10.97 -29.52
N LYS A 769 -12.68 10.41 -30.57
CA LYS A 769 -14.04 9.86 -30.53
C LYS A 769 -14.09 8.45 -29.92
N ALA A 770 -13.04 7.66 -30.06
CA ALA A 770 -12.90 6.38 -29.37
C ALA A 770 -12.70 6.56 -27.86
N ILE A 771 -11.90 7.56 -27.45
CA ILE A 771 -11.70 7.95 -26.04
C ILE A 771 -13.03 8.38 -25.40
N LYS A 772 -13.76 9.31 -26.04
CA LYS A 772 -15.09 9.71 -25.55
C LYS A 772 -16.11 8.55 -25.51
N LEU A 773 -16.00 7.57 -26.40
CA LEU A 773 -16.84 6.37 -26.36
C LEU A 773 -16.43 5.39 -25.25
N ASN A 774 -15.14 5.20 -25.00
CA ASN A 774 -14.60 4.41 -23.87
C ASN A 774 -15.05 5.01 -22.53
N GLN A 775 -14.89 6.34 -22.37
CA GLN A 775 -15.38 7.09 -21.21
C GLN A 775 -16.90 6.94 -21.02
N GLN A 776 -17.70 7.03 -22.08
CA GLN A 776 -19.15 6.81 -22.01
C GLN A 776 -19.54 5.36 -21.68
N ILE A 777 -18.73 4.36 -22.06
CA ILE A 777 -18.95 2.96 -21.70
C ILE A 777 -18.58 2.72 -20.23
N ARG A 778 -17.42 3.22 -19.77
CA ARG A 778 -17.03 3.16 -18.35
C ARG A 778 -18.05 3.83 -17.44
N ALA A 779 -18.55 5.01 -17.81
CA ALA A 779 -19.61 5.73 -17.09
C ALA A 779 -21.02 5.10 -17.18
N LEU A 780 -21.20 4.07 -18.03
CA LEU A 780 -22.41 3.23 -18.07
C LEU A 780 -22.24 1.96 -17.23
N LEU A 781 -21.04 1.35 -17.25
CA LEU A 781 -20.71 0.20 -16.41
C LEU A 781 -20.68 0.59 -14.92
N ALA A 782 -20.16 1.77 -14.59
CA ALA A 782 -20.17 2.33 -13.23
C ALA A 782 -21.57 2.72 -12.69
N LYS A 783 -22.64 2.49 -13.47
CA LYS A 783 -24.04 2.61 -13.02
C LYS A 783 -24.72 1.27 -12.77
N ILE A 784 -24.01 0.16 -12.93
CA ILE A 784 -24.49 -1.15 -12.53
C ILE A 784 -24.25 -1.28 -11.02
N PRO A 785 -25.30 -1.41 -10.18
CA PRO A 785 -25.11 -1.67 -8.76
C PRO A 785 -24.52 -3.08 -8.59
N PHE A 786 -23.31 -3.16 -8.02
CA PHE A 786 -22.76 -4.43 -7.57
C PHE A 786 -23.39 -4.73 -6.20
N GLY A 787 -24.12 -5.84 -6.11
CA GLY A 787 -24.57 -6.38 -4.82
C GLY A 787 -23.37 -6.68 -3.91
N SER A 788 -23.56 -6.54 -2.60
CA SER A 788 -22.53 -6.77 -1.59
C SER A 788 -21.91 -8.17 -1.73
N ARG A 789 -20.58 -8.26 -1.53
CA ARG A 789 -19.86 -9.54 -1.48
C ARG A 789 -19.93 -10.21 -0.11
N ASP A 790 -20.74 -9.66 0.79
CA ASP A 790 -20.86 -10.06 2.19
C ASP A 790 -21.98 -11.08 2.37
N CYS A 791 -21.67 -12.34 2.07
CA CYS A 791 -22.47 -13.49 2.48
C CYS A 791 -21.53 -14.55 3.09
N PRO A 792 -21.23 -14.47 4.39
CA PRO A 792 -20.42 -15.47 5.08
C PRO A 792 -21.19 -16.79 5.14
N ILE A 793 -20.71 -17.79 4.41
CA ILE A 793 -21.20 -19.18 4.51
C ILE A 793 -20.44 -19.86 5.66
N PRO A 794 -21.13 -20.52 6.62
CA PRO A 794 -20.50 -21.22 7.74
C PRO A 794 -19.84 -22.55 7.35
#